data_AF-A0A8S1HE18-F1
#
_entry.id   AF-A0A8S1HE18-F1
#
_cell.length_a   1.000
_cell.length_b   1.000
_cell.length_c   1.000
_cell.angle_alpha   90.00
_cell.angle_beta   90.00
_cell.angle_gamma   90.00
#
_symmetry.space_group_name_H-M   'P 1'
#
loop_
_entity.id
_entity.type
_entity.pdbx_description
1 polymer ?
#
loop_
_entity_poly.entity_id
_entity_poly.type
_entity_poly.pdbx_seq_one_letter_code
_entity_poly.pdbx_strand_id
1 'polypeptide(L)'
;MLAARRFIHKTISAMTAASVYDFKMKDADGKEVGLDKYKGKVLIIVNVASQCGLTNSNYTQFKELLDKYKSEGLEIAAFPCNQFGNQEPSCEIDIKSFVNDKFKFEPDLFSKIDVNGDKADPLYKFLKSQKGGTLIDAIKWNFTKFLVDRDGNVIKRFGPTTEPKDMLKDIEAALKSPAKIGSKFALIETSSGEDVRMESVIEQEMRKLNSGSNCMPLRFWLELVNCMLAKKCISNPRKVSEFVVDSLQELLSQGRPPIVLGNLVELLSHVLPEREISDWAEVTDWAVETLNTPSSSLFLLKGVVNYLKKMAANGDSSHVSRVVDICCQRMTQVTPPPMAYVNLLTEFLKDYAVGGFFNLETSQKVVNSIQRYKRKINDSMLEILVETIRKYPAIELNFWPENWENESNRIESFVLFFASDLLSDQEAPYVAEVVSSKFMTALFFSSLISKLDEKALEKYLDVILNNTPSIKESDYGYELLVSELDKRSLPFAAHFLRKSPRKLWKNKNILKNLKTRHGEEVLEQFDMNDLKLKIADFVSKCLESSEWEEKDTGLEIGSIFSCFLPSRETLLEFVKDNQSPYVQQTAMKTLRDHFGGVPIEAAKEILLTSSEPTAREEAMKSLAECDALEEDDVIEILSTCLEEDNHFLKFKAVEVAERLLNGKFRNSEHLKALLLEKTNDAEVGNVVRGILGMSSLEVVQMETPLQIITQMVDSLTLRRPADDTMDCY
;
A
#
# COMPACT_ATOMS: atom_id res chain seq x y z
N MET A 1 19.53 -16.89 -27.89
CA MET A 1 19.82 -15.89 -26.84
C MET A 1 19.78 -14.43 -27.31
N LEU A 2 20.52 -14.00 -28.34
CA LEU A 2 20.50 -12.60 -28.82
C LEU A 2 19.13 -12.10 -29.31
N ALA A 3 18.35 -12.94 -29.98
CA ALA A 3 16.98 -12.63 -30.39
C ALA A 3 16.02 -12.49 -29.18
N ALA A 4 16.15 -13.37 -28.18
CA ALA A 4 15.39 -13.29 -26.93
C ALA A 4 15.78 -12.04 -26.12
N ARG A 5 17.06 -11.66 -26.09
CA ARG A 5 17.56 -10.44 -25.44
C ARG A 5 17.04 -9.18 -26.13
N ARG A 6 16.96 -9.16 -27.47
CA ARG A 6 16.33 -8.08 -28.24
C ARG A 6 14.82 -8.01 -28.03
N PHE A 7 14.14 -9.16 -27.94
CA PHE A 7 12.70 -9.23 -27.68
C PHE A 7 12.35 -8.75 -26.26
N ILE A 8 13.13 -9.17 -25.26
CA ILE A 8 13.01 -8.74 -23.86
C ILE A 8 13.31 -7.24 -23.74
N HIS A 9 14.37 -6.73 -24.38
CA HIS A 9 14.71 -5.30 -24.35
C HIS A 9 13.64 -4.44 -25.05
N LYS A 10 13.11 -4.90 -26.19
CA LYS A 10 12.05 -4.20 -26.95
C LYS A 10 10.70 -4.21 -26.22
N THR A 11 10.41 -5.27 -25.45
CA THR A 11 9.19 -5.39 -24.62
C THR A 11 9.32 -4.58 -23.32
N ILE A 12 10.47 -4.62 -22.65
CA ILE A 12 10.77 -3.80 -21.46
C ILE A 12 10.73 -2.32 -21.83
N SER A 13 11.34 -1.92 -22.95
CA SER A 13 11.32 -0.52 -23.42
C SER A 13 9.90 0.01 -23.67
N ALA A 14 8.95 -0.83 -24.07
CA ALA A 14 7.54 -0.43 -24.22
C ALA A 14 6.80 -0.31 -22.87
N MET A 15 7.19 -1.10 -21.87
CA MET A 15 6.60 -1.09 -20.52
C MET A 15 7.22 0.00 -19.62
N THR A 16 8.42 0.50 -19.94
CA THR A 16 9.12 1.55 -19.18
C THR A 16 9.10 2.93 -19.86
N ALA A 17 8.58 3.05 -21.09
CA ALA A 17 8.49 4.33 -21.79
C ALA A 17 7.53 5.27 -21.05
N ALA A 18 8.00 6.47 -20.74
CA ALA A 18 7.20 7.48 -20.06
C ALA A 18 6.36 8.30 -21.05
N SER A 19 6.78 8.38 -22.33
CA SER A 19 6.11 9.16 -23.36
C SER A 19 6.30 8.59 -24.77
N VAL A 20 5.55 9.09 -25.76
CA VAL A 20 5.79 8.73 -27.17
C VAL A 20 7.17 9.18 -27.68
N TYR A 21 7.85 10.10 -26.99
CA TYR A 21 9.16 10.61 -27.41
C TYR A 21 10.30 9.62 -27.24
N ASP A 22 10.07 8.54 -26.50
CA ASP A 22 11.06 7.50 -26.24
C ASP A 22 11.20 6.51 -27.43
N PHE A 23 10.34 6.63 -28.45
CA PHE A 23 10.33 5.74 -29.61
C PHE A 23 11.11 6.32 -30.80
N LYS A 24 11.84 5.45 -31.49
CA LYS A 24 12.48 5.72 -32.78
C LYS A 24 11.84 4.85 -33.85
N MET A 25 11.55 5.46 -35.00
CA MET A 25 10.87 4.83 -36.13
C MET A 25 11.69 5.01 -37.40
N LYS A 26 11.45 4.20 -38.41
CA LYS A 26 11.95 4.49 -39.76
C LYS A 26 10.93 5.35 -40.50
N ASP A 27 11.37 6.45 -41.09
CA ASP A 27 10.52 7.21 -42.02
C ASP A 27 10.25 6.44 -43.32
N ALA A 28 9.43 7.00 -44.23
CA ALA A 28 9.13 6.37 -45.52
C ALA A 28 10.36 6.22 -46.43
N ASP A 29 11.44 6.97 -46.19
CA ASP A 29 12.70 6.89 -46.93
C ASP A 29 13.69 5.90 -46.26
N GLY A 30 13.28 5.24 -45.17
CA GLY A 30 14.02 4.22 -44.44
C GLY A 30 15.00 4.74 -43.41
N LYS A 31 15.05 6.06 -43.16
CA LYS A 31 15.94 6.69 -42.18
C LYS A 31 15.34 6.58 -40.78
N GLU A 32 16.19 6.29 -39.80
CA GLU A 32 15.77 6.29 -38.39
C GLU A 32 15.55 7.73 -37.88
N VAL A 33 14.36 7.99 -37.35
CA VAL A 33 13.91 9.28 -36.83
C VAL A 33 13.24 9.06 -35.47
N GLY A 34 13.65 9.83 -34.47
CA GLY A 34 13.01 9.84 -33.15
C GLY A 34 11.67 10.58 -33.19
N LEU A 35 10.70 10.10 -32.41
CA LEU A 35 9.42 10.81 -32.24
C LEU A 35 9.54 12.04 -31.32
N ASP A 36 10.67 12.22 -30.64
CA ASP A 36 10.99 13.42 -29.89
C ASP A 36 11.06 14.70 -30.74
N LYS A 37 11.14 14.57 -32.08
CA LYS A 37 10.96 15.70 -33.02
C LYS A 37 9.59 16.40 -32.88
N TYR A 38 8.62 15.76 -32.25
CA TYR A 38 7.29 16.32 -31.99
C TYR A 38 7.16 16.97 -30.60
N LYS A 39 8.26 17.13 -29.84
CA LYS A 39 8.24 17.83 -28.54
C LYS A 39 7.65 19.23 -28.68
N GLY A 40 6.71 19.56 -27.80
CA GLY A 40 6.01 20.85 -27.81
C GLY A 40 4.87 20.95 -28.83
N LYS A 41 4.62 19.91 -29.63
CA LYS A 41 3.55 19.86 -30.64
C LYS A 41 2.43 18.91 -30.22
N VAL A 42 1.21 19.22 -30.63
CA VAL A 42 0.08 18.28 -30.54
C VAL A 42 0.22 17.31 -31.71
N LEU A 43 0.20 16.01 -31.43
CA LEU A 43 0.49 14.98 -32.43
C LEU A 43 -0.71 14.04 -32.59
N ILE A 44 -1.10 13.80 -33.84
CA ILE A 44 -2.02 12.72 -34.21
C ILE A 44 -1.21 11.56 -34.77
N ILE A 45 -1.26 10.41 -34.10
CA ILE A 45 -0.68 9.15 -34.60
C ILE A 45 -1.81 8.30 -35.20
N VAL A 46 -1.67 7.87 -36.45
CA VAL A 46 -2.72 7.12 -37.18
C VAL A 46 -2.16 5.98 -38.01
N ASN A 47 -2.81 4.80 -37.96
CA ASN A 47 -2.50 3.71 -38.88
C ASN A 47 -3.27 3.88 -40.19
N VAL A 48 -2.61 3.79 -41.34
CA VAL A 48 -3.20 4.13 -42.65
C VAL A 48 -3.12 2.97 -43.65
N ALA A 49 -3.98 3.05 -44.67
CA ALA A 49 -4.02 2.15 -45.83
C ALA A 49 -4.50 2.91 -47.08
N SER A 50 -3.89 2.68 -48.24
CA SER A 50 -4.22 3.37 -49.50
C SER A 50 -5.46 2.80 -50.22
N GLN A 51 -5.77 1.52 -50.00
CA GLN A 51 -6.87 0.80 -50.68
C GLN A 51 -8.06 0.55 -49.75
N CYS A 52 -8.25 1.40 -48.74
CA CYS A 52 -9.36 1.29 -47.80
C CYS A 52 -10.54 2.20 -48.19
N GLY A 53 -11.77 1.78 -47.89
CA GLY A 53 -12.97 2.61 -48.12
C GLY A 53 -12.96 3.94 -47.34
N LEU A 54 -12.17 4.04 -46.27
CA LEU A 54 -12.04 5.24 -45.43
C LEU A 54 -10.92 6.19 -45.90
N THR A 55 -10.11 5.79 -46.90
CA THR A 55 -8.92 6.53 -47.37
C THR A 55 -9.26 7.93 -47.82
N ASN A 56 -10.30 8.07 -48.65
CA ASN A 56 -10.63 9.35 -49.27
C ASN A 56 -11.08 10.40 -48.25
N SER A 57 -11.92 10.03 -47.28
CA SER A 57 -12.39 10.95 -46.25
C SER A 57 -11.29 11.30 -45.26
N ASN A 58 -10.50 10.31 -44.83
CA ASN A 58 -9.47 10.52 -43.81
C ASN A 58 -8.33 11.40 -44.31
N TYR A 59 -7.74 11.09 -45.48
CA TYR A 59 -6.63 11.92 -45.98
C TYR A 59 -7.06 13.34 -46.32
N THR A 60 -8.26 13.52 -46.90
CA THR A 60 -8.81 14.86 -47.17
C THR A 60 -8.97 15.67 -45.88
N GLN A 61 -9.59 15.09 -44.85
CA GLN A 61 -9.83 15.83 -43.60
C GLN A 61 -8.55 16.01 -42.76
N PHE A 62 -7.60 15.08 -42.82
CA PHE A 62 -6.29 15.28 -42.18
C PHE A 62 -5.51 16.43 -42.82
N LYS A 63 -5.58 16.55 -44.15
CA LYS A 63 -5.03 17.71 -44.84
C LYS A 63 -5.69 19.00 -44.36
N GLU A 64 -7.02 19.06 -44.32
CA GLU A 64 -7.73 20.24 -43.84
C GLU A 64 -7.34 20.63 -42.40
N LEU A 65 -7.22 19.65 -41.50
CA LEU A 65 -6.77 19.88 -40.13
C LEU A 65 -5.33 20.41 -40.08
N LEU A 66 -4.43 19.81 -40.84
CA LEU A 66 -3.03 20.23 -40.88
C LEU A 66 -2.91 21.63 -41.50
N ASP A 67 -3.57 21.89 -42.62
CA ASP A 67 -3.60 23.22 -43.26
C ASP A 67 -4.09 24.30 -42.29
N LYS A 68 -5.07 23.97 -41.43
CA LYS A 68 -5.64 24.90 -40.45
C LYS A 68 -4.75 25.12 -39.22
N TYR A 69 -4.25 24.05 -38.60
CA TYR A 69 -3.64 24.12 -37.25
C TYR A 69 -2.13 23.87 -37.22
N LYS A 70 -1.46 23.69 -38.38
CA LYS A 70 0.00 23.46 -38.41
C LYS A 70 0.79 24.60 -37.78
N SER A 71 0.40 25.85 -38.00
CA SER A 71 1.02 27.03 -37.37
C SER A 71 0.80 27.10 -35.86
N GLU A 72 -0.26 26.48 -35.36
CA GLU A 72 -0.58 26.38 -33.93
C GLU A 72 0.11 25.18 -33.24
N GLY A 73 0.85 24.38 -34.01
CA GLY A 73 1.67 23.27 -33.52
C GLY A 73 1.00 21.91 -33.61
N LEU A 74 0.06 21.69 -34.55
CA LEU A 74 -0.46 20.35 -34.88
C LEU A 74 0.45 19.63 -35.89
N GLU A 75 0.70 18.34 -35.66
CA GLU A 75 1.37 17.43 -36.59
C GLU A 75 0.64 16.10 -36.73
N ILE A 76 0.86 15.40 -37.85
CA ILE A 76 0.25 14.11 -38.15
C ILE A 76 1.34 13.11 -38.54
N ALA A 77 1.47 12.04 -37.74
CA ALA A 77 2.34 10.90 -38.01
C ALA A 77 1.51 9.72 -38.53
N ALA A 78 1.73 9.37 -39.80
CA ALA A 78 1.00 8.33 -40.51
C ALA A 78 1.86 7.05 -40.62
N PHE A 79 1.31 5.93 -40.14
CA PHE A 79 1.96 4.62 -40.14
C PHE A 79 1.22 3.64 -41.06
N PRO A 80 1.74 3.37 -42.27
CA PRO A 80 1.17 2.37 -43.17
C PRO A 80 1.10 0.99 -42.50
N CYS A 81 -0.02 0.29 -42.66
CA CYS A 81 -0.20 -1.03 -42.07
C CYS A 81 -1.02 -1.93 -43.00
N ASN A 82 -0.48 -3.11 -43.31
CA ASN A 82 -1.12 -4.05 -44.25
C ASN A 82 -1.94 -5.15 -43.55
N GLN A 83 -2.10 -5.09 -42.23
CA GLN A 83 -2.78 -6.15 -41.46
C GLN A 83 -4.30 -6.19 -41.66
N PHE A 84 -4.89 -5.17 -42.28
CA PHE A 84 -6.33 -5.01 -42.42
C PHE A 84 -6.75 -5.13 -43.89
N GLY A 85 -7.24 -6.31 -44.26
CA GLY A 85 -7.71 -6.59 -45.62
C GLY A 85 -6.64 -6.49 -46.71
N ASN A 86 -5.35 -6.54 -46.35
CA ASN A 86 -4.21 -6.32 -47.24
C ASN A 86 -4.33 -5.01 -48.07
N GLN A 87 -4.89 -3.96 -47.46
CA GLN A 87 -5.22 -2.70 -48.12
C GLN A 87 -4.06 -1.71 -48.27
N GLU A 88 -2.84 -2.10 -47.87
CA GLU A 88 -1.62 -1.31 -48.03
C GLU A 88 -0.49 -2.18 -48.62
N PRO A 89 -0.65 -2.75 -49.83
CA PRO A 89 0.32 -3.70 -50.37
C PRO A 89 1.59 -3.04 -50.92
N SER A 90 1.50 -1.79 -51.40
CA SER A 90 2.60 -1.07 -52.08
C SER A 90 3.75 -0.71 -51.15
N CYS A 91 4.92 -0.37 -51.71
CA CYS A 91 6.06 0.10 -50.91
C CYS A 91 5.86 1.55 -50.43
N GLU A 92 6.66 1.97 -49.46
CA GLU A 92 6.59 3.29 -48.83
C GLU A 92 6.67 4.44 -49.84
N ILE A 93 7.52 4.30 -50.87
CA ILE A 93 7.69 5.28 -51.94
C ILE A 93 6.39 5.45 -52.72
N ASP A 94 5.76 4.34 -53.12
CA ASP A 94 4.49 4.38 -53.87
C ASP A 94 3.36 4.94 -53.01
N ILE A 95 3.34 4.64 -51.71
CA ILE A 95 2.34 5.19 -50.78
C ILE A 95 2.53 6.71 -50.66
N LYS A 96 3.77 7.18 -50.50
CA LYS A 96 4.10 8.61 -50.45
C LYS A 96 3.64 9.33 -51.72
N SER A 97 3.94 8.77 -52.89
CA SER A 97 3.47 9.29 -54.19
C SER A 97 1.95 9.29 -54.29
N PHE A 98 1.27 8.20 -53.91
CA PHE A 98 -0.19 8.12 -53.93
C PHE A 98 -0.86 9.21 -53.09
N VAL A 99 -0.39 9.41 -51.85
CA VAL A 99 -0.97 10.41 -50.93
C VAL A 99 -0.75 11.82 -51.48
N ASN A 100 0.44 12.12 -51.97
CA ASN A 100 0.74 13.42 -52.56
C ASN A 100 -0.03 13.67 -53.87
N ASP A 101 -0.04 12.71 -54.79
CA ASP A 101 -0.64 12.88 -56.11
C ASP A 101 -2.15 13.05 -56.02
N LYS A 102 -2.80 12.23 -55.20
CA LYS A 102 -4.26 12.19 -55.09
C LYS A 102 -4.84 13.23 -54.13
N PHE A 103 -4.20 13.47 -52.98
CA PHE A 103 -4.74 14.34 -51.94
C PHE A 103 -4.01 15.67 -51.81
N LYS A 104 -2.83 15.82 -52.44
CA LYS A 104 -1.94 16.97 -52.26
C LYS A 104 -1.63 17.19 -50.78
N PHE A 105 -1.29 16.10 -50.11
CA PHE A 105 -1.10 16.02 -48.67
C PHE A 105 0.23 15.33 -48.38
N GLU A 106 1.02 15.91 -47.48
CA GLU A 106 2.34 15.41 -47.08
C GLU A 106 2.40 15.31 -45.55
N PRO A 107 1.78 14.28 -44.95
CA PRO A 107 2.00 13.99 -43.54
C PRO A 107 3.42 13.44 -43.33
N ASP A 108 3.86 13.40 -42.08
CA ASP A 108 5.03 12.61 -41.73
C ASP A 108 4.70 11.12 -41.88
N LEU A 109 5.05 10.57 -43.04
CA LEU A 109 4.82 9.17 -43.39
C LEU A 109 6.01 8.31 -42.93
N PHE A 110 5.71 7.24 -42.21
CA PHE A 110 6.69 6.29 -41.71
C PHE A 110 6.72 4.99 -42.52
N SER A 111 7.75 4.18 -42.30
CA SER A 111 7.82 2.82 -42.82
C SER A 111 6.64 1.99 -42.35
N LYS A 112 6.26 0.98 -43.15
CA LYS A 112 5.16 0.08 -42.85
C LYS A 112 5.44 -0.73 -41.58
N ILE A 113 4.44 -0.82 -40.71
CA ILE A 113 4.54 -1.53 -39.43
C ILE A 113 3.33 -2.44 -39.17
N ASP A 114 3.53 -3.44 -38.33
CA ASP A 114 2.45 -4.19 -37.70
C ASP A 114 1.95 -3.44 -36.46
N VAL A 115 0.64 -3.37 -36.26
CA VAL A 115 0.02 -2.68 -35.11
C VAL A 115 -0.66 -3.66 -34.13
N ASN A 116 -0.87 -4.90 -34.56
CA ASN A 116 -1.47 -6.00 -33.80
C ASN A 116 -0.59 -7.25 -33.81
N GLY A 117 -0.86 -8.15 -32.86
CA GLY A 117 -0.14 -9.42 -32.67
C GLY A 117 1.25 -9.25 -32.05
N ASP A 118 1.99 -10.35 -31.98
CA ASP A 118 3.31 -10.39 -31.32
C ASP A 118 4.34 -9.50 -32.01
N LYS A 119 4.19 -9.36 -33.33
CA LYS A 119 5.03 -8.52 -34.21
C LYS A 119 4.65 -7.04 -34.18
N ALA A 120 3.60 -6.66 -33.44
CA ALA A 120 3.21 -5.25 -33.32
C ALA A 120 4.41 -4.40 -32.87
N ASP A 121 4.55 -3.25 -33.53
CA ASP A 121 5.59 -2.30 -33.20
C ASP A 121 5.43 -1.79 -31.75
N PRO A 122 6.53 -1.59 -30.98
CA PRO A 122 6.46 -1.11 -29.60
C PRO A 122 5.66 0.17 -29.42
N LEU A 123 5.72 1.09 -30.38
CA LEU A 123 4.91 2.30 -30.33
C LEU A 123 3.42 1.94 -30.23
N TYR A 124 2.92 1.05 -31.08
CA TYR A 124 1.51 0.65 -31.06
C TYR A 124 1.15 -0.25 -29.87
N LYS A 125 2.11 -1.01 -29.31
CA LYS A 125 1.91 -1.68 -28.02
C LYS A 125 1.71 -0.66 -26.89
N PHE A 126 2.54 0.38 -26.84
CA PHE A 126 2.44 1.48 -25.88
C PHE A 126 1.15 2.30 -26.05
N LEU A 127 0.80 2.70 -27.27
CA LEU A 127 -0.42 3.47 -27.53
C LEU A 127 -1.68 2.72 -27.06
N LYS A 128 -1.75 1.41 -27.33
CA LYS A 128 -2.84 0.54 -26.85
C LYS A 128 -2.87 0.41 -25.33
N SER A 129 -1.71 0.30 -24.67
CA SER A 129 -1.67 0.21 -23.21
C SER A 129 -2.05 1.53 -22.53
N GLN A 130 -1.74 2.68 -23.14
CA GLN A 130 -2.14 3.99 -22.63
C GLN A 130 -3.62 4.27 -22.84
N LYS A 131 -4.18 3.90 -24.01
CA LYS A 131 -5.60 4.06 -24.35
C LYS A 131 -6.12 2.80 -25.06
N GLY A 132 -6.67 1.90 -24.24
CA GLY A 132 -7.27 0.63 -24.66
C GLY A 132 -8.54 0.77 -25.50
N GLY A 133 -9.07 -0.37 -25.95
CA GLY A 133 -10.35 -0.46 -26.66
C GLY A 133 -11.50 -0.79 -25.72
N THR A 134 -12.75 -0.65 -26.17
CA THR A 134 -13.94 -0.85 -25.32
C THR A 134 -14.30 -2.32 -25.01
N LEU A 135 -13.63 -3.29 -25.62
CA LEU A 135 -13.83 -4.73 -25.39
C LEU A 135 -12.52 -5.53 -25.51
N ILE A 136 -11.68 -5.15 -26.48
CA ILE A 136 -10.33 -5.66 -26.69
C ILE A 136 -9.42 -4.50 -27.10
N ASP A 137 -8.16 -4.51 -26.67
CA ASP A 137 -7.24 -3.41 -26.92
C ASP A 137 -6.71 -3.35 -28.36
N ALA A 138 -6.90 -4.42 -29.13
CA ALA A 138 -6.48 -4.52 -30.52
C ALA A 138 -6.98 -3.34 -31.39
N ILE A 139 -6.15 -2.92 -32.35
CA ILE A 139 -6.56 -1.98 -33.40
C ILE A 139 -7.59 -2.69 -34.28
N LYS A 140 -8.81 -2.17 -34.38
CA LYS A 140 -9.92 -2.86 -35.05
C LYS A 140 -9.88 -2.78 -36.57
N TRP A 141 -9.34 -1.69 -37.12
CA TRP A 141 -9.27 -1.46 -38.57
C TRP A 141 -8.25 -0.37 -38.93
N ASN A 142 -8.09 -0.11 -40.23
CA ASN A 142 -7.41 1.08 -40.77
C ASN A 142 -8.00 2.37 -40.21
N PHE A 143 -7.17 3.40 -40.03
CA PHE A 143 -7.52 4.73 -39.53
C PHE A 143 -7.98 4.78 -38.07
N THR A 144 -7.38 4.00 -37.17
CA THR A 144 -7.48 4.29 -35.72
C THR A 144 -6.51 5.43 -35.39
N LYS A 145 -6.96 6.44 -34.64
CA LYS A 145 -6.17 7.63 -34.30
C LYS A 145 -5.87 7.70 -32.80
N PHE A 146 -4.70 8.21 -32.46
CA PHE A 146 -4.33 8.59 -31.11
C PHE A 146 -3.96 10.07 -31.10
N LEU A 147 -4.58 10.85 -30.23
CA LEU A 147 -4.23 12.24 -29.98
C LEU A 147 -3.26 12.30 -28.81
N VAL A 148 -2.14 12.98 -29.02
CA VAL A 148 -1.02 13.11 -28.08
C VAL A 148 -0.80 14.59 -27.77
N ASP A 149 -0.57 14.91 -26.50
CA ASP A 149 -0.29 16.28 -26.05
C ASP A 149 1.15 16.73 -26.38
N ARG A 150 1.44 18.00 -26.04
CA ARG A 150 2.74 18.64 -26.25
C ARG A 150 3.89 18.07 -25.41
N ASP A 151 3.57 17.20 -24.45
CA ASP A 151 4.52 16.54 -23.55
C ASP A 151 4.67 15.05 -23.90
N GLY A 152 3.98 14.57 -24.94
CA GLY A 152 4.11 13.21 -25.44
C GLY A 152 3.19 12.20 -24.75
N ASN A 153 2.18 12.65 -24.00
CA ASN A 153 1.20 11.79 -23.36
C ASN A 153 0.00 11.53 -24.27
N VAL A 154 -0.50 10.30 -24.28
CA VAL A 154 -1.68 9.92 -25.08
C VAL A 154 -2.95 10.44 -24.40
N ILE A 155 -3.59 11.44 -24.99
CA ILE A 155 -4.82 12.06 -24.49
C ILE A 155 -6.02 11.14 -24.74
N LYS A 156 -6.18 10.68 -25.99
CA LYS A 156 -7.41 10.01 -26.44
C LYS A 156 -7.17 9.10 -27.64
N ARG A 157 -7.95 8.03 -27.74
CA ARG A 157 -8.02 7.12 -28.89
C ARG A 157 -9.36 7.27 -29.60
N PHE A 158 -9.34 7.29 -30.93
CA PHE A 158 -10.52 7.39 -31.78
C PHE A 158 -10.61 6.18 -32.71
N GLY A 159 -11.83 5.66 -32.87
CA GLY A 159 -12.07 4.49 -33.71
C GLY A 159 -11.92 4.79 -35.21
N PRO A 160 -11.83 3.75 -36.05
CA PRO A 160 -11.80 3.87 -37.51
C PRO A 160 -12.92 4.74 -38.09
N THR A 161 -14.13 4.60 -37.54
CA THR A 161 -15.34 5.30 -37.98
C THR A 161 -15.47 6.72 -37.46
N THR A 162 -14.60 7.16 -36.54
CA THR A 162 -14.55 8.58 -36.14
C THR A 162 -13.82 9.35 -37.22
N GLU A 163 -14.51 10.30 -37.84
CA GLU A 163 -13.92 11.16 -38.86
C GLU A 163 -12.94 12.16 -38.21
N PRO A 164 -11.81 12.50 -38.85
CA PRO A 164 -10.88 13.48 -38.31
C PRO A 164 -11.53 14.82 -37.91
N LYS A 165 -12.53 15.29 -38.65
CA LYS A 165 -13.26 16.53 -38.30
C LYS A 165 -13.98 16.45 -36.95
N ASP A 166 -14.41 15.26 -36.52
CA ASP A 166 -15.09 15.07 -35.23
C ASP A 166 -14.10 15.17 -34.05
N MET A 167 -12.79 15.14 -34.32
CA MET A 167 -11.73 15.33 -33.33
C MET A 167 -11.44 16.81 -33.03
N LEU A 168 -12.03 17.76 -33.77
CA LEU A 168 -11.72 19.20 -33.69
C LEU A 168 -11.73 19.74 -32.26
N LYS A 169 -12.75 19.41 -31.47
CA LYS A 169 -12.88 19.88 -30.09
C LYS A 169 -11.72 19.41 -29.21
N ASP A 170 -11.31 18.15 -29.35
CA ASP A 170 -10.21 17.57 -28.58
C ASP A 170 -8.87 18.15 -29.04
N ILE A 171 -8.69 18.37 -30.35
CA ILE A 171 -7.50 18.99 -30.94
C ILE A 171 -7.34 20.44 -30.44
N GLU A 172 -8.39 21.26 -30.52
CA GLU A 172 -8.34 22.65 -30.05
C GLU A 172 -8.08 22.74 -28.54
N ALA A 173 -8.64 21.81 -27.76
CA ALA A 173 -8.35 21.73 -26.32
C ALA A 173 -6.86 21.41 -26.06
N ALA A 174 -6.28 20.47 -26.81
CA ALA A 174 -4.86 20.15 -26.72
C ALA A 174 -3.97 21.33 -27.17
N LEU A 175 -4.39 22.07 -28.22
CA LEU A 175 -3.68 23.24 -28.72
C LEU A 175 -3.77 24.45 -27.78
N LYS A 176 -4.84 24.59 -26.99
CA LYS A 176 -4.98 25.66 -25.97
C LYS A 176 -4.25 25.35 -24.67
N SER A 177 -4.02 24.09 -24.37
CA SER A 177 -3.31 23.67 -23.15
C SER A 177 -1.82 24.01 -23.26
N PRO A 178 -1.26 24.88 -22.41
CA PRO A 178 0.18 25.14 -22.44
C PRO A 178 0.92 23.82 -22.23
N ALA A 179 1.98 23.58 -23.00
CA ALA A 179 2.86 22.46 -22.70
C ALA A 179 3.31 22.55 -21.24
N LYS A 180 3.43 21.42 -20.54
CA LYS A 180 4.15 21.44 -19.27
C LYS A 180 5.58 21.91 -19.58
N ILE A 181 6.15 22.58 -18.59
CA ILE A 181 7.17 23.63 -18.76
C ILE A 181 8.47 23.16 -19.46
N GLY A 182 8.66 21.86 -19.66
CA GLY A 182 9.79 21.26 -20.38
C GLY A 182 9.93 21.59 -21.87
N SER A 183 8.88 21.95 -22.61
CA SER A 183 9.00 22.18 -24.07
C SER A 183 9.40 23.61 -24.47
N LYS A 184 9.16 24.61 -23.60
CA LYS A 184 9.51 26.02 -23.88
C LYS A 184 11.04 26.23 -23.96
N PHE A 185 11.82 25.35 -23.34
CA PHE A 185 13.29 25.37 -23.34
C PHE A 185 13.94 24.56 -24.47
N ALA A 186 13.17 23.74 -25.22
CA ALA A 186 13.69 23.00 -26.37
C ALA A 186 13.82 23.87 -27.64
N LEU A 187 13.09 24.99 -27.72
CA LEU A 187 13.15 25.93 -28.84
C LEU A 187 14.36 26.87 -28.83
N ILE A 188 15.19 26.84 -27.78
CA ILE A 188 16.38 27.69 -27.66
C ILE A 188 17.60 27.05 -28.37
N GLU A 189 17.55 25.75 -28.66
CA GLU A 189 18.53 25.07 -29.52
C GLU A 189 17.95 24.96 -30.93
N THR A 190 18.18 25.99 -31.77
CA THR A 190 18.45 25.88 -33.22
C THR A 190 18.18 27.22 -33.94
N SER A 191 19.21 28.03 -34.09
CA SER A 191 19.62 28.66 -35.36
C SER A 191 20.71 29.70 -35.04
N SER A 192 21.86 29.57 -35.71
CA SER A 192 23.11 30.35 -35.55
C SER A 192 23.86 30.14 -34.23
N GLY A 193 25.01 29.47 -34.32
CA GLY A 193 25.92 29.24 -33.20
C GLY A 193 26.62 30.50 -32.73
N GLU A 194 25.99 31.21 -31.80
CA GLU A 194 26.65 32.18 -30.91
C GLU A 194 26.24 31.91 -29.47
N ASP A 195 27.23 31.59 -28.64
CA ASP A 195 27.16 31.13 -27.25
C ASP A 195 26.77 32.25 -26.24
N VAL A 196 25.99 33.26 -26.65
CA VAL A 196 25.88 34.56 -25.94
C VAL A 196 24.45 34.93 -25.48
N ARG A 197 23.40 34.18 -25.79
CA ARG A 197 22.01 34.66 -25.52
C ARG A 197 21.48 34.46 -24.11
N MET A 198 21.99 33.52 -23.31
CA MET A 198 21.33 33.15 -22.05
C MET A 198 21.70 34.06 -20.87
N GLU A 199 22.94 34.56 -20.78
CA GLU A 199 23.34 35.58 -19.81
C GLU A 199 22.47 36.85 -19.97
N SER A 200 22.20 37.26 -21.20
CA SER A 200 21.35 38.42 -21.49
C SER A 200 19.89 38.27 -21.04
N VAL A 201 19.35 37.04 -21.08
CA VAL A 201 17.97 36.74 -20.64
C VAL A 201 17.88 36.77 -19.11
N ILE A 202 18.88 36.22 -18.42
CA ILE A 202 18.98 36.25 -16.96
C ILE A 202 19.12 37.71 -16.49
N GLU A 203 20.00 38.50 -17.11
CA GLU A 203 20.17 39.93 -16.81
C GLU A 203 18.89 40.74 -17.06
N GLN A 204 18.15 40.45 -18.14
CA GLN A 204 16.93 41.17 -18.48
C GLN A 204 15.79 40.89 -17.50
N GLU A 205 15.66 39.64 -17.03
CA GLU A 205 14.67 39.28 -16.01
C GLU A 205 15.05 39.83 -14.62
N MET A 206 16.33 39.86 -14.26
CA MET A 206 16.78 40.50 -13.01
C MET A 206 16.61 42.02 -13.02
N ARG A 207 16.83 42.69 -14.17
CA ARG A 207 16.51 44.11 -14.32
C ARG A 207 15.02 44.41 -14.09
N LYS A 208 14.13 43.50 -14.47
CA LYS A 208 12.68 43.60 -14.19
C LYS A 208 12.36 43.44 -12.71
N LEU A 209 13.11 42.59 -12.00
CA LEU A 209 13.03 42.44 -10.54
C LEU A 209 13.45 43.74 -9.84
N ASN A 210 14.58 44.31 -10.25
CA ASN A 210 15.10 45.56 -9.69
C ASN A 210 14.21 46.78 -10.02
N SER A 211 13.52 46.79 -11.16
CA SER A 211 12.58 47.86 -11.56
C SER A 211 11.16 47.72 -11.00
N GLY A 212 10.88 46.73 -10.15
CA GLY A 212 9.54 46.48 -9.59
C GLY A 212 8.49 46.08 -10.64
N SER A 213 8.94 45.61 -11.80
CA SER A 213 8.08 45.15 -12.90
C SER A 213 7.67 43.68 -12.71
N ASN A 214 6.64 43.23 -13.42
CA ASN A 214 6.09 41.88 -13.25
C ASN A 214 7.13 40.83 -13.65
N CYS A 215 7.61 40.04 -12.69
CA CYS A 215 8.68 39.08 -12.90
C CYS A 215 8.17 37.67 -13.13
N MET A 216 9.00 36.86 -13.78
CA MET A 216 8.72 35.46 -14.03
C MET A 216 8.44 34.72 -12.71
N PRO A 217 7.38 33.89 -12.61
CA PRO A 217 7.06 33.14 -11.40
C PRO A 217 8.22 32.24 -10.96
N LEU A 218 8.46 32.12 -9.66
CA LEU A 218 9.48 31.25 -9.04
C LEU A 218 9.65 29.89 -9.73
N ARG A 219 8.55 29.16 -9.89
CA ARG A 219 8.55 27.81 -10.46
C ARG A 219 9.24 27.75 -11.83
N PHE A 220 9.09 28.83 -12.59
CA PHE A 220 9.67 29.00 -13.91
C PHE A 220 11.19 29.23 -13.87
N TRP A 221 11.70 29.93 -12.84
CA TRP A 221 13.14 30.09 -12.59
C TRP A 221 13.81 28.77 -12.24
N LEU A 222 13.19 27.98 -11.34
CA LEU A 222 13.72 26.67 -10.94
C LEU A 222 13.73 25.67 -12.10
N GLU A 223 12.69 25.66 -12.93
CA GLU A 223 12.65 24.79 -14.12
C GLU A 223 13.66 25.23 -15.18
N LEU A 224 13.87 26.54 -15.39
CA LEU A 224 14.90 27.07 -16.28
C LEU A 224 16.29 26.60 -15.85
N VAL A 225 16.66 26.77 -14.58
CA VAL A 225 17.97 26.36 -14.07
C VAL A 225 18.17 24.85 -14.03
N ASN A 226 17.16 24.10 -13.62
CA ASN A 226 17.23 22.63 -13.67
C ASN A 226 17.40 22.13 -15.12
N CYS A 227 16.76 22.79 -16.09
CA CYS A 227 16.95 22.48 -17.50
C CYS A 227 18.37 22.83 -17.99
N MET A 228 18.90 23.99 -17.57
CA MET A 228 20.26 24.44 -17.91
C MET A 228 21.36 23.51 -17.36
N LEU A 229 21.18 23.00 -16.13
CA LEU A 229 22.12 22.07 -15.50
C LEU A 229 22.04 20.67 -16.07
N ALA A 230 20.83 20.15 -16.31
CA ALA A 230 20.63 18.83 -16.90
C ALA A 230 21.21 18.71 -18.32
N LYS A 231 21.23 19.82 -19.08
CA LYS A 231 21.72 19.84 -20.46
C LYS A 231 23.17 20.30 -20.64
N LYS A 232 23.87 20.70 -19.58
CA LYS A 232 25.21 21.35 -19.65
C LYS A 232 25.25 22.58 -20.58
N CYS A 233 24.14 23.32 -20.68
CA CYS A 233 24.05 24.52 -21.54
C CYS A 233 24.76 25.75 -20.95
N ILE A 234 25.28 25.65 -19.73
CA ILE A 234 26.06 26.71 -19.10
C ILE A 234 27.52 26.51 -19.49
N SER A 235 27.98 27.31 -20.47
CA SER A 235 29.37 27.31 -20.93
C SER A 235 30.36 27.74 -19.84
N ASN A 236 29.90 28.52 -18.85
CA ASN A 236 30.71 28.93 -17.70
C ASN A 236 29.90 28.98 -16.38
N PRO A 237 29.83 27.86 -15.62
CA PRO A 237 29.10 27.79 -14.35
C PRO A 237 29.52 28.84 -13.31
N ARG A 238 30.78 29.26 -13.35
CA ARG A 238 31.36 30.24 -12.43
C ARG A 238 30.73 31.64 -12.59
N LYS A 239 30.50 32.09 -13.82
CA LYS A 239 29.86 33.38 -14.07
C LYS A 239 28.41 33.40 -13.59
N VAL A 240 27.70 32.28 -13.76
CA VAL A 240 26.32 32.15 -13.29
C VAL A 240 26.27 32.16 -11.77
N SER A 241 27.21 31.51 -11.09
CA SER A 241 27.29 31.59 -9.62
C SER A 241 27.65 32.98 -9.11
N GLU A 242 28.68 33.64 -9.68
CA GLU A 242 29.10 35.00 -9.30
C GLU A 242 27.93 35.98 -9.44
N PHE A 243 27.24 35.95 -10.58
CA PHE A 243 26.07 36.80 -10.84
C PHE A 243 24.92 36.57 -9.85
N VAL A 244 24.62 35.32 -9.49
CA VAL A 244 23.52 35.03 -8.57
C VAL A 244 23.90 35.40 -7.12
N VAL A 245 25.18 35.29 -6.73
CA VAL A 245 25.69 35.78 -5.43
C VAL A 245 25.58 37.30 -5.34
N ASP A 246 26.03 38.04 -6.35
CA ASP A 246 25.93 39.51 -6.39
C ASP A 246 24.46 39.96 -6.32
N SER A 247 23.57 39.27 -7.05
CA SER A 247 22.13 39.54 -7.04
C SER A 247 21.50 39.27 -5.67
N LEU A 248 21.93 38.21 -4.98
CA LEU A 248 21.50 37.93 -3.62
C LEU A 248 21.91 39.06 -2.69
N GLN A 249 23.19 39.46 -2.69
CA GLN A 249 23.69 40.55 -1.84
C GLN A 249 22.92 41.87 -2.09
N GLU A 250 22.64 42.19 -3.35
CA GLU A 250 21.83 43.37 -3.71
C GLU A 250 20.40 43.26 -3.15
N LEU A 251 19.71 42.13 -3.36
CA LEU A 251 18.33 41.92 -2.91
C LEU A 251 18.21 41.87 -1.38
N LEU A 252 19.24 41.36 -0.70
CA LEU A 252 19.38 41.37 0.76
C LEU A 252 19.46 42.80 1.30
N SER A 253 20.28 43.66 0.67
CA SER A 253 20.40 45.07 1.04
C SER A 253 19.09 45.86 0.85
N GLN A 254 18.19 45.37 -0.02
CA GLN A 254 16.90 45.99 -0.32
C GLN A 254 15.71 45.45 0.52
N GLY A 255 15.93 44.47 1.42
CA GLY A 255 14.88 43.94 2.30
C GLY A 255 13.71 43.23 1.59
N ARG A 256 14.00 42.53 0.48
CA ARG A 256 13.00 41.89 -0.40
C ARG A 256 12.38 40.60 0.18
N PRO A 257 11.26 40.07 -0.39
CA PRO A 257 10.46 39.01 0.23
C PRO A 257 11.20 37.66 0.41
N PRO A 258 11.01 36.94 1.54
CA PRO A 258 11.67 35.67 1.85
C PRO A 258 11.54 34.58 0.78
N ILE A 259 10.44 34.60 0.02
CA ILE A 259 10.21 33.61 -1.05
C ILE A 259 11.22 33.77 -2.18
N VAL A 260 11.51 35.00 -2.62
CA VAL A 260 12.47 35.27 -3.72
C VAL A 260 13.86 34.77 -3.34
N LEU A 261 14.22 34.97 -2.07
CA LEU A 261 15.51 34.59 -1.52
C LEU A 261 15.64 33.06 -1.38
N GLY A 262 14.60 32.38 -0.89
CA GLY A 262 14.59 30.91 -0.81
C GLY A 262 14.79 30.23 -2.16
N ASN A 263 14.22 30.82 -3.20
CA ASN A 263 14.31 30.30 -4.56
C ASN A 263 15.71 30.45 -5.14
N LEU A 264 16.33 31.60 -4.91
CA LEU A 264 17.69 31.88 -5.35
C LEU A 264 18.68 30.96 -4.63
N VAL A 265 18.48 30.70 -3.33
CA VAL A 265 19.28 29.73 -2.58
C VAL A 265 19.10 28.31 -3.13
N GLU A 266 17.88 27.89 -3.45
CA GLU A 266 17.62 26.59 -4.10
C GLU A 266 18.31 26.51 -5.46
N LEU A 267 18.18 27.56 -6.29
CA LEU A 267 18.83 27.71 -7.58
C LEU A 267 20.34 27.50 -7.50
N LEU A 268 20.96 28.21 -6.58
CA LEU A 268 22.40 28.21 -6.35
C LEU A 268 22.91 26.85 -5.89
N SER A 269 22.14 26.18 -5.02
CA SER A 269 22.46 24.83 -4.57
C SER A 269 22.62 23.88 -5.76
N HIS A 270 21.91 24.11 -6.87
CA HIS A 270 21.95 23.28 -8.07
C HIS A 270 23.09 23.66 -9.03
N VAL A 271 23.51 24.93 -9.08
CA VAL A 271 24.38 25.44 -10.16
C VAL A 271 25.88 25.34 -9.87
N LEU A 272 26.29 25.26 -8.61
CA LEU A 272 27.71 25.35 -8.25
C LEU A 272 28.48 24.02 -8.37
N PRO A 273 29.57 23.97 -9.17
CA PRO A 273 30.72 23.12 -8.90
C PRO A 273 31.59 23.76 -7.80
N GLU A 274 32.24 22.94 -7.00
CA GLU A 274 33.03 23.30 -5.81
C GLU A 274 33.92 24.56 -5.94
N ARG A 275 33.86 25.46 -4.92
CA ARG A 275 34.66 26.71 -4.63
C ARG A 275 34.10 28.01 -5.28
N GLU A 276 33.91 29.14 -4.59
CA GLU A 276 34.43 29.73 -3.34
C GLU A 276 33.37 29.87 -2.23
N ILE A 277 33.80 29.64 -0.99
CA ILE A 277 32.94 29.38 0.18
C ILE A 277 32.76 30.64 1.05
N SER A 278 33.65 31.64 0.94
CA SER A 278 33.67 32.84 1.80
C SER A 278 32.46 33.77 1.62
N ASP A 279 31.90 33.85 0.41
CA ASP A 279 30.79 34.77 0.11
C ASP A 279 29.43 34.28 0.67
N TRP A 280 29.41 33.05 1.17
CA TRP A 280 28.21 32.37 1.67
C TRP A 280 27.98 32.51 3.17
N ALA A 281 28.99 32.92 3.93
CA ALA A 281 28.84 33.11 5.37
C ALA A 281 27.75 34.16 5.67
N GLU A 282 27.73 35.26 4.91
CA GLU A 282 26.77 36.35 5.09
C GLU A 282 25.34 35.95 4.65
N VAL A 283 25.20 35.22 3.54
CA VAL A 283 23.89 34.69 3.08
C VAL A 283 23.34 33.66 4.06
N THR A 284 24.21 32.81 4.60
CA THR A 284 23.85 31.79 5.58
C THR A 284 23.46 32.41 6.91
N ASP A 285 24.27 33.36 7.42
CA ASP A 285 23.99 34.10 8.65
C ASP A 285 22.66 34.86 8.51
N TRP A 286 22.44 35.59 7.41
CA TRP A 286 21.19 36.27 7.13
C TRP A 286 19.99 35.32 7.05
N ALA A 287 20.15 34.19 6.35
CA ALA A 287 19.06 33.24 6.17
C ALA A 287 18.61 32.71 7.53
N VAL A 288 19.57 32.32 8.38
CA VAL A 288 19.31 31.84 9.73
C VAL A 288 18.74 32.94 10.64
N GLU A 289 19.17 34.20 10.51
CA GLU A 289 18.57 35.33 11.22
C GLU A 289 17.11 35.59 10.80
N THR A 290 16.82 35.40 9.51
CA THR A 290 15.49 35.61 8.93
C THR A 290 14.52 34.48 9.26
N LEU A 291 14.99 33.30 9.68
CA LEU A 291 14.15 32.18 10.17
C LEU A 291 13.38 32.50 11.45
N ASN A 292 13.63 33.65 12.11
CA ASN A 292 12.91 34.09 13.31
C ASN A 292 11.58 34.80 13.06
N THR A 293 11.20 35.07 11.80
CA THR A 293 9.91 35.72 11.53
C THR A 293 8.82 34.68 11.26
N PRO A 294 7.59 34.83 11.77
CA PRO A 294 6.48 33.91 11.50
C PRO A 294 6.18 33.67 10.00
N SER A 295 6.70 34.57 9.15
CA SER A 295 6.53 34.64 7.70
C SER A 295 7.65 34.00 6.88
N SER A 296 8.65 33.38 7.50
CA SER A 296 9.75 32.71 6.79
C SER A 296 9.21 31.49 6.05
N SER A 297 9.04 31.63 4.74
CA SER A 297 8.45 30.60 3.89
C SER A 297 9.18 29.27 4.03
N LEU A 298 8.43 28.17 4.08
CA LEU A 298 8.94 26.78 4.05
C LEU A 298 10.00 26.57 2.95
N PHE A 299 9.91 27.34 1.87
CA PHE A 299 10.83 27.35 0.73
C PHE A 299 12.22 27.87 1.08
N LEU A 300 12.33 28.94 1.87
CA LEU A 300 13.61 29.45 2.35
C LEU A 300 14.32 28.41 3.23
N LEU A 301 13.57 27.79 4.15
CA LEU A 301 14.08 26.68 4.98
C LEU A 301 14.60 25.53 4.12
N LYS A 302 13.80 25.07 3.14
CA LYS A 302 14.14 23.94 2.29
C LYS A 302 15.36 24.21 1.39
N GLY A 303 15.48 25.42 0.84
CA GLY A 303 16.63 25.83 0.05
C GLY A 303 17.92 25.83 0.87
N VAL A 304 17.87 26.42 2.07
CA VAL A 304 19.01 26.47 3.01
C VAL A 304 19.41 25.07 3.46
N VAL A 305 18.45 24.20 3.80
CA VAL A 305 18.70 22.79 4.14
C VAL A 305 19.45 22.08 3.01
N ASN A 306 18.93 22.12 1.79
CA ASN A 306 19.52 21.42 0.65
C ASN A 306 20.93 21.91 0.33
N TYR A 307 21.18 23.21 0.45
CA TYR A 307 22.50 23.80 0.29
C TYR A 307 23.48 23.26 1.33
N LEU A 308 23.10 23.33 2.62
CA LEU A 308 23.95 22.87 3.72
C LEU A 308 24.24 21.36 3.62
N LYS A 309 23.28 20.56 3.14
CA LYS A 309 23.48 19.14 2.84
C LYS A 309 24.57 18.92 1.80
N LYS A 310 24.56 19.68 0.70
CA LYS A 310 25.62 19.60 -0.33
C LYS A 310 26.98 20.04 0.18
N MET A 311 27.03 21.09 0.99
CA MET A 311 28.27 21.56 1.63
C MET A 311 28.88 20.49 2.55
N ALA A 312 28.03 19.87 3.37
CA ALA A 312 28.45 18.78 4.24
C ALA A 312 28.95 17.56 3.44
N ALA A 313 28.28 17.20 2.34
CA ALA A 313 28.72 16.12 1.44
C ALA A 313 30.08 16.40 0.77
N ASN A 314 30.45 17.67 0.58
CA ASN A 314 31.74 18.09 0.00
C ASN A 314 32.86 18.26 1.05
N GLY A 315 32.62 17.89 2.31
CA GLY A 315 33.64 17.83 3.36
C GLY A 315 33.95 19.15 4.08
N ASP A 316 33.14 20.20 3.94
CA ASP A 316 33.30 21.44 4.70
C ASP A 316 32.49 21.44 6.00
N SER A 317 33.10 20.94 7.07
CA SER A 317 32.48 20.82 8.39
C SER A 317 32.36 22.16 9.15
N SER A 318 33.07 23.21 8.73
CA SER A 318 33.17 24.47 9.48
C SER A 318 31.91 25.31 9.40
N HIS A 319 31.32 25.41 8.20
CA HIS A 319 30.07 26.15 7.96
C HIS A 319 28.85 25.42 8.51
N VAL A 320 28.82 24.08 8.39
CA VAL A 320 27.76 23.26 9.00
C VAL A 320 27.77 23.43 10.53
N SER A 321 28.96 23.45 11.15
CA SER A 321 29.09 23.73 12.58
C SER A 321 28.56 25.11 12.97
N ARG A 322 28.91 26.16 12.21
CA ARG A 322 28.41 27.52 12.48
C ARG A 322 26.88 27.59 12.41
N VAL A 323 26.25 26.94 11.44
CA VAL A 323 24.77 26.93 11.33
C VAL A 323 24.13 26.17 12.47
N VAL A 324 24.69 25.01 12.84
CA VAL A 324 24.21 24.25 14.00
C VAL A 324 24.32 25.10 15.26
N ASP A 325 25.44 25.81 15.47
CA ASP A 325 25.63 26.70 16.62
C ASP A 325 24.56 27.79 16.69
N ILE A 326 24.24 28.46 15.56
CA ILE A 326 23.21 29.50 15.55
C ILE A 326 21.82 28.90 15.82
N CYS A 327 21.49 27.76 15.22
CA CYS A 327 20.22 27.07 15.47
C CYS A 327 20.08 26.69 16.96
N CYS A 328 21.16 26.21 17.58
CA CYS A 328 21.21 25.95 19.02
C CYS A 328 20.97 27.20 19.83
N GLN A 329 21.70 28.28 19.54
CA GLN A 329 21.53 29.56 20.23
C GLN A 329 20.07 30.02 20.16
N ARG A 330 19.43 29.97 18.99
CA ARG A 330 18.02 30.34 18.82
C ARG A 330 17.06 29.41 19.55
N MET A 331 17.27 28.10 19.49
CA MET A 331 16.49 27.14 20.27
C MET A 331 16.55 27.42 21.77
N THR A 332 17.66 27.94 22.28
CA THR A 332 17.83 28.23 23.72
C THR A 332 17.26 29.58 24.17
N GLN A 333 16.96 30.48 23.24
CA GLN A 333 16.48 31.84 23.53
C GLN A 333 14.96 31.92 23.77
N VAL A 334 14.18 31.00 23.18
CA VAL A 334 12.71 31.04 23.24
C VAL A 334 12.16 29.73 23.76
N THR A 335 11.14 29.80 24.63
CA THR A 335 10.40 28.63 25.12
C THR A 335 8.91 28.82 24.79
N PRO A 336 8.31 27.98 23.91
CA PRO A 336 8.90 26.80 23.26
C PRO A 336 9.95 27.13 22.21
N PRO A 337 10.89 26.20 21.92
CA PRO A 337 11.82 26.38 20.82
C PRO A 337 11.04 26.46 19.49
N PRO A 338 11.44 27.34 18.55
CA PRO A 338 10.74 27.43 17.27
C PRO A 338 10.92 26.16 16.43
N MET A 339 9.81 25.59 15.94
CA MET A 339 9.80 24.29 15.25
C MET A 339 10.67 24.24 13.99
N ALA A 340 10.87 25.38 13.32
CA ALA A 340 11.75 25.47 12.16
C ALA A 340 13.19 25.03 12.50
N TYR A 341 13.73 25.49 13.64
CA TYR A 341 15.08 25.12 14.09
C TYR A 341 15.15 23.68 14.59
N VAL A 342 14.08 23.22 15.26
CA VAL A 342 13.97 21.83 15.73
C VAL A 342 14.05 20.87 14.54
N ASN A 343 13.23 21.08 13.52
CA ASN A 343 13.22 20.23 12.32
C ASN A 343 14.56 20.27 11.58
N LEU A 344 15.15 21.47 11.44
CA LEU A 344 16.44 21.65 10.80
C LEU A 344 17.55 20.86 11.50
N LEU A 345 17.67 20.98 12.83
CA LEU A 345 18.67 20.26 13.61
C LEU A 345 18.45 18.74 13.59
N THR A 346 17.18 18.31 13.61
CA THR A 346 16.80 16.91 13.50
C THR A 346 17.28 16.29 12.18
N GLU A 347 17.07 16.99 11.05
CA GLU A 347 17.56 16.52 9.75
C GLU A 347 19.09 16.44 9.71
N PHE A 348 19.81 17.40 10.29
CA PHE A 348 21.27 17.34 10.35
C PHE A 348 21.77 16.17 11.19
N LEU A 349 21.11 15.88 12.31
CA LEU A 349 21.44 14.74 13.16
C LEU A 349 21.25 13.40 12.43
N LYS A 350 20.18 13.28 11.62
CA LYS A 350 19.88 12.07 10.83
C LYS A 350 20.88 11.84 9.70
N ASP A 351 21.17 12.88 8.92
CA ASP A 351 21.93 12.74 7.67
C ASP A 351 23.46 12.85 7.89
N TYR A 352 23.93 13.50 8.96
CA TYR A 352 25.35 13.79 9.22
C TYR A 352 25.80 13.30 10.59
N ALA A 353 25.48 12.05 10.87
CA ALA A 353 25.87 11.37 12.10
C ALA A 353 27.37 11.55 12.38
N VAL A 354 27.65 12.10 13.57
CA VAL A 354 28.94 12.01 14.29
C VAL A 354 30.09 12.90 13.76
N GLY A 355 30.08 14.18 14.15
CA GLY A 355 31.28 15.03 14.08
C GLY A 355 31.13 16.41 14.72
N GLY A 356 31.24 16.51 16.06
CA GLY A 356 31.60 17.78 16.71
C GLY A 356 30.59 18.95 16.75
N PHE A 357 29.40 18.86 16.14
CA PHE A 357 28.49 20.02 16.02
C PHE A 357 27.94 20.62 17.33
N PHE A 358 27.92 19.85 18.41
CA PHE A 358 27.53 20.36 19.72
C PHE A 358 28.70 20.08 20.66
N ASN A 359 29.14 21.07 21.43
CA ASN A 359 29.93 20.80 22.61
C ASN A 359 28.99 20.46 23.80
N LEU A 360 29.55 19.95 24.89
CA LEU A 360 28.78 19.54 26.07
C LEU A 360 27.91 20.68 26.63
N GLU A 361 28.45 21.91 26.67
CA GLU A 361 27.75 23.08 27.22
C GLU A 361 26.53 23.48 26.35
N THR A 362 26.72 23.58 25.03
CA THR A 362 25.66 23.88 24.07
C THR A 362 24.59 22.79 24.09
N SER A 363 25.01 21.53 24.14
CA SER A 363 24.11 20.37 24.22
C SER A 363 23.21 20.43 25.46
N GLN A 364 23.78 20.73 26.63
CA GLN A 364 23.01 20.89 27.87
C GLN A 364 21.99 22.03 27.77
N LYS A 365 22.37 23.17 27.15
CA LYS A 365 21.44 24.30 26.97
C LYS A 365 20.26 23.92 26.07
N VAL A 366 20.52 23.20 24.97
CA VAL A 366 19.47 22.72 24.04
C VAL A 366 18.51 21.77 24.76
N VAL A 367 19.05 20.78 25.49
CA VAL A 367 18.28 19.84 26.32
C VAL A 367 17.41 20.59 27.33
N ASN A 368 17.99 21.56 28.05
CA ASN A 368 17.28 22.38 29.02
C ASN A 368 16.15 23.21 28.37
N SER A 369 16.32 23.68 27.13
CA SER A 369 15.28 24.42 26.41
C SER A 369 14.09 23.52 26.02
N ILE A 370 14.38 22.34 25.49
CA ILE A 370 13.35 21.33 25.17
C ILE A 370 12.61 20.90 26.44
N GLN A 371 13.33 20.66 27.54
CA GLN A 371 12.77 20.31 28.86
C GLN A 371 11.74 21.32 29.38
N ARG A 372 11.95 22.62 29.14
CA ARG A 372 10.99 23.64 29.56
C ARG A 372 9.67 23.57 28.77
N TYR A 373 9.64 22.89 27.62
CA TYR A 373 8.44 22.70 26.82
C TYR A 373 7.56 21.53 27.30
N LYS A 374 7.06 21.64 28.54
CA LYS A 374 6.36 20.58 29.29
C LYS A 374 5.11 19.98 28.62
N ARG A 375 4.50 20.67 27.65
CA ARG A 375 3.15 20.34 27.16
C ARG A 375 3.09 19.57 25.84
N LYS A 376 4.10 19.63 24.96
CA LYS A 376 4.08 18.98 23.63
C LYS A 376 5.49 18.70 23.09
N ILE A 377 6.23 17.81 23.74
CA ILE A 377 7.40 17.24 23.08
C ILE A 377 6.88 16.39 21.91
N ASN A 378 7.52 16.51 20.76
CA ASN A 378 7.17 15.74 19.57
C ASN A 378 8.37 14.90 19.15
N ASP A 379 8.15 13.98 18.20
CA ASP A 379 9.16 13.05 17.71
C ASP A 379 10.49 13.74 17.33
N SER A 380 10.47 14.90 16.66
CA SER A 380 11.70 15.64 16.32
C SER A 380 12.48 16.09 17.55
N MET A 381 11.79 16.60 18.58
CA MET A 381 12.44 17.00 19.84
C MET A 381 13.01 15.80 20.59
N LEU A 382 12.32 14.65 20.56
CA LEU A 382 12.85 13.41 21.14
C LEU A 382 14.12 12.97 20.44
N GLU A 383 14.13 12.97 19.11
CA GLU A 383 15.30 12.56 18.33
C GLU A 383 16.52 13.43 18.71
N ILE A 384 16.35 14.74 18.84
CA ILE A 384 17.40 15.63 19.35
C ILE A 384 17.86 15.19 20.75
N LEU A 385 16.94 14.88 21.66
CA LEU A 385 17.28 14.41 23.00
C LEU A 385 18.06 13.07 22.96
N VAL A 386 17.59 12.04 22.23
CA VAL A 386 18.28 10.73 22.09
C VAL A 386 19.72 10.95 21.65
N GLU A 387 19.90 11.62 20.52
CA GLU A 387 21.21 11.72 19.89
C GLU A 387 22.16 12.54 20.74
N THR A 388 21.65 13.60 21.40
CA THR A 388 22.44 14.44 22.30
C THR A 388 22.97 13.62 23.47
N ILE A 389 22.13 12.79 24.10
CA ILE A 389 22.55 12.02 25.27
C ILE A 389 23.43 10.84 24.88
N ARG A 390 23.12 10.15 23.79
CA ARG A 390 23.98 9.08 23.23
C ARG A 390 25.41 9.59 23.02
N LYS A 391 25.54 10.84 22.57
CA LYS A 391 26.84 11.48 22.33
C LYS A 391 27.48 12.03 23.61
N TYR A 392 26.68 12.55 24.54
CA TYR A 392 27.15 13.14 25.80
C TYR A 392 26.40 12.54 27.00
N PRO A 393 26.80 11.34 27.47
CA PRO A 393 26.14 10.66 28.59
C PRO A 393 26.17 11.45 29.91
N ALA A 394 27.07 12.42 30.05
CA ALA A 394 27.18 13.29 31.23
C ALA A 394 26.09 14.38 31.32
N ILE A 395 25.26 14.54 30.29
CA ILE A 395 24.15 15.50 30.30
C ILE A 395 23.07 15.01 31.24
N GLU A 396 22.73 15.83 32.24
CA GLU A 396 21.66 15.51 33.18
C GLU A 396 20.29 15.70 32.53
N LEU A 397 19.51 14.62 32.51
CA LEU A 397 18.08 14.68 32.20
C LEU A 397 17.27 14.86 33.49
N ASN A 398 16.87 16.09 33.77
CA ASN A 398 15.93 16.41 34.85
C ASN A 398 14.47 16.11 34.46
N PHE A 399 14.24 14.89 33.96
CA PHE A 399 12.99 14.45 33.33
C PHE A 399 12.27 13.41 34.22
N TRP A 400 11.87 13.81 35.43
CA TRP A 400 11.15 12.91 36.34
C TRP A 400 9.66 12.80 35.96
N PRO A 401 9.07 11.58 35.92
CA PRO A 401 7.68 11.37 35.52
C PRO A 401 6.65 12.15 36.36
N GLU A 402 7.02 12.53 37.58
CA GLU A 402 6.21 13.33 38.50
C GLU A 402 5.93 14.75 38.01
N ASN A 403 6.75 15.27 37.08
CA ASN A 403 6.68 16.67 36.60
C ASN A 403 5.91 16.84 35.27
N TRP A 404 5.25 15.78 34.77
CA TRP A 404 4.65 15.77 33.44
C TRP A 404 3.15 16.11 33.47
N GLU A 405 2.66 16.90 32.51
CA GLU A 405 1.25 17.33 32.43
C GLU A 405 0.39 16.51 31.43
N ASN A 406 0.98 15.83 30.43
CA ASN A 406 0.25 15.14 29.34
C ASN A 406 0.86 13.76 29.01
N GLU A 407 0.01 12.76 28.70
CA GLU A 407 0.29 11.34 28.40
C GLU A 407 1.18 11.08 27.17
N SER A 408 1.03 11.82 26.07
CA SER A 408 1.80 11.57 24.83
C SER A 408 3.31 11.79 25.01
N ASN A 409 3.68 12.85 25.73
CA ASN A 409 5.09 13.16 26.05
C ASN A 409 5.73 12.06 26.92
N ARG A 410 4.91 11.23 27.60
CA ARG A 410 5.36 10.24 28.56
C ARG A 410 5.81 8.95 27.90
N ILE A 411 5.09 8.50 26.86
CA ILE A 411 5.46 7.32 26.07
C ILE A 411 6.80 7.56 25.38
N GLU A 412 6.88 8.70 24.74
CA GLU A 412 8.01 9.18 23.96
C GLU A 412 9.28 9.34 24.81
N SER A 413 9.14 9.93 26.00
CA SER A 413 10.26 10.07 26.94
C SER A 413 10.67 8.75 27.58
N PHE A 414 9.74 7.82 27.79
CA PHE A 414 10.09 6.48 28.25
C PHE A 414 10.91 5.73 27.18
N VAL A 415 10.52 5.85 25.90
CA VAL A 415 11.33 5.32 24.79
C VAL A 415 12.74 5.92 24.83
N LEU A 416 12.90 7.22 25.08
CA LEU A 416 14.22 7.84 25.25
C LEU A 416 15.06 7.18 26.33
N PHE A 417 14.52 7.03 27.55
CA PHE A 417 15.27 6.52 28.70
C PHE A 417 15.72 5.09 28.51
N PHE A 418 14.82 4.24 28.00
CA PHE A 418 15.08 2.83 27.81
C PHE A 418 15.93 2.57 26.55
N ALA A 419 15.67 3.27 25.43
CA ALA A 419 16.45 3.12 24.19
C ALA A 419 17.87 3.71 24.27
N SER A 420 18.12 4.63 25.20
CA SER A 420 19.43 5.27 25.36
C SER A 420 20.32 4.59 26.42
N ASP A 421 19.82 3.54 27.09
CA ASP A 421 20.53 2.80 28.13
C ASP A 421 21.00 3.66 29.33
N LEU A 422 20.28 4.76 29.59
CA LEU A 422 20.69 5.79 30.55
C LEU A 422 20.27 5.50 31.99
N LEU A 423 19.34 4.56 32.17
CA LEU A 423 18.90 4.15 33.49
C LEU A 423 19.88 3.11 34.03
N SER A 424 20.37 3.34 35.25
CA SER A 424 21.02 2.24 35.98
C SER A 424 20.01 1.14 36.30
N ASP A 425 20.50 -0.08 36.56
CA ASP A 425 19.65 -1.21 36.97
C ASP A 425 18.88 -0.92 38.28
N GLN A 426 19.32 0.08 39.06
CA GLN A 426 18.66 0.52 40.28
C GLN A 426 17.55 1.55 40.02
N GLU A 427 17.70 2.42 39.02
CA GLU A 427 16.75 3.48 38.68
C GLU A 427 15.63 2.99 37.76
N ALA A 428 15.91 2.00 36.90
CA ALA A 428 14.94 1.46 35.96
C ALA A 428 13.67 0.91 36.65
N PRO A 429 13.74 0.15 37.76
CA PRO A 429 12.55 -0.29 38.49
C PRO A 429 11.70 0.87 39.02
N TYR A 430 12.34 1.90 39.58
CA TYR A 430 11.63 3.07 40.10
C TYR A 430 10.90 3.84 38.99
N VAL A 431 11.57 4.10 37.86
CA VAL A 431 10.94 4.77 36.72
C VAL A 431 9.79 3.93 36.15
N ALA A 432 9.97 2.61 36.02
CA ALA A 432 8.92 1.71 35.57
C ALA A 432 7.72 1.65 36.52
N GLU A 433 7.95 1.66 37.84
CA GLU A 433 6.90 1.67 38.86
C GLU A 433 6.10 2.98 38.87
N VAL A 434 6.79 4.14 38.80
CA VAL A 434 6.12 5.46 38.73
C VAL A 434 5.29 5.58 37.45
N VAL A 435 5.78 5.02 36.35
CA VAL A 435 5.06 4.99 35.07
C VAL A 435 3.87 4.05 35.15
N SER A 436 4.04 2.83 35.65
CA SER A 436 2.94 1.87 35.74
C SER A 436 1.86 2.30 36.73
N SER A 437 2.20 2.92 37.85
CA SER A 437 1.23 3.40 38.84
C SER A 437 0.38 4.56 38.32
N LYS A 438 0.88 5.33 37.33
CA LYS A 438 0.22 6.51 36.77
C LYS A 438 -0.36 6.30 35.36
N PHE A 439 0.12 5.30 34.60
CA PHE A 439 -0.27 5.00 33.21
C PHE A 439 -0.75 3.55 33.08
N MET A 440 -2.04 3.35 33.34
CA MET A 440 -2.69 2.04 33.38
C MET A 440 -3.47 1.74 32.09
N THR A 441 -2.82 1.72 30.91
CA THR A 441 -3.48 1.18 29.71
C THR A 441 -2.53 0.27 28.92
N ALA A 442 -3.05 -0.86 28.46
CA ALA A 442 -2.30 -1.77 27.59
C ALA A 442 -1.84 -1.12 26.27
N LEU A 443 -2.61 -0.13 25.78
CA LEU A 443 -2.29 0.69 24.61
C LEU A 443 -0.95 1.43 24.78
N PHE A 444 -0.67 1.94 25.98
CA PHE A 444 0.60 2.59 26.29
C PHE A 444 1.77 1.61 26.13
N PHE A 445 1.65 0.41 26.68
CA PHE A 445 2.72 -0.60 26.65
C PHE A 445 2.95 -1.18 25.26
N SER A 446 1.89 -1.41 24.49
CA SER A 446 1.97 -1.78 23.08
C SER A 446 2.74 -0.73 22.28
N SER A 447 2.39 0.56 22.45
CA SER A 447 3.10 1.65 21.78
C SER A 447 4.58 1.73 22.18
N LEU A 448 4.87 1.58 23.47
CA LEU A 448 6.23 1.55 23.98
C LEU A 448 7.08 0.41 23.38
N ILE A 449 6.58 -0.83 23.42
CA ILE A 449 7.28 -2.00 22.87
C ILE A 449 7.44 -1.87 21.35
N SER A 450 6.48 -1.24 20.68
CA SER A 450 6.58 -0.96 19.23
C SER A 450 7.73 0.00 18.88
N LYS A 451 8.18 0.84 19.83
CA LYS A 451 9.19 1.89 19.61
C LYS A 451 10.59 1.55 20.15
N LEU A 452 10.72 0.64 21.12
CA LEU A 452 12.04 0.23 21.64
C LEU A 452 12.77 -0.72 20.68
N ASP A 453 14.10 -0.60 20.64
CA ASP A 453 14.95 -1.56 19.93
C ASP A 453 15.15 -2.87 20.72
N GLU A 454 15.70 -3.89 20.06
CA GLU A 454 15.84 -5.22 20.67
C GLU A 454 16.77 -5.22 21.90
N LYS A 455 17.81 -4.39 21.91
CA LYS A 455 18.79 -4.34 23.00
C LYS A 455 18.19 -3.72 24.26
N ALA A 456 17.47 -2.62 24.12
CA ALA A 456 16.75 -1.98 25.21
C ALA A 456 15.65 -2.88 25.76
N LEU A 457 14.92 -3.55 24.87
CA LEU A 457 13.91 -4.53 25.26
C LEU A 457 14.53 -5.69 26.03
N GLU A 458 15.64 -6.28 25.57
CA GLU A 458 16.31 -7.37 26.27
C GLU A 458 16.76 -6.97 27.69
N LYS A 459 17.33 -5.77 27.84
CA LYS A 459 17.80 -5.29 29.15
C LYS A 459 16.65 -5.04 30.13
N TYR A 460 15.55 -4.47 29.67
CA TYR A 460 14.54 -3.90 30.57
C TYR A 460 13.17 -4.58 30.55
N LEU A 461 12.96 -5.60 29.71
CA LEU A 461 11.67 -6.31 29.63
C LEU A 461 11.23 -6.85 30.99
N ASP A 462 12.12 -7.48 31.76
CA ASP A 462 11.79 -8.02 33.08
C ASP A 462 11.31 -6.91 34.04
N VAL A 463 11.92 -5.71 33.96
CA VAL A 463 11.52 -4.55 34.76
C VAL A 463 10.14 -4.04 34.35
N ILE A 464 9.88 -3.96 33.05
CA ILE A 464 8.58 -3.53 32.50
C ILE A 464 7.47 -4.50 32.91
N LEU A 465 7.69 -5.80 32.76
CA LEU A 465 6.68 -6.83 33.06
C LEU A 465 6.38 -6.95 34.55
N ASN A 466 7.41 -6.88 35.39
CA ASN A 466 7.25 -7.07 36.83
C ASN A 466 6.50 -5.92 37.50
N ASN A 467 6.62 -4.71 36.95
CA ASN A 467 6.02 -3.51 37.53
C ASN A 467 4.67 -3.12 36.93
N THR A 468 4.07 -3.93 36.03
CA THR A 468 2.78 -3.60 35.39
C THR A 468 1.61 -4.47 35.89
N PRO A 469 0.77 -3.98 36.82
CA PRO A 469 -0.34 -4.75 37.39
C PRO A 469 -1.45 -5.05 36.36
N SER A 470 -1.78 -4.09 35.49
CA SER A 470 -2.85 -4.23 34.49
C SER A 470 -2.62 -5.34 33.46
N ILE A 471 -1.36 -5.61 33.11
CA ILE A 471 -0.95 -6.74 32.25
C ILE A 471 -1.12 -8.06 33.00
N LYS A 472 -0.81 -8.09 34.30
CA LYS A 472 -0.98 -9.27 35.15
C LYS A 472 -2.45 -9.59 35.42
N GLU A 473 -3.36 -8.62 35.35
CA GLU A 473 -4.76 -8.79 35.76
C GLU A 473 -5.77 -8.80 34.60
N SER A 474 -5.57 -8.10 33.48
CA SER A 474 -6.53 -8.06 32.36
C SER A 474 -6.17 -8.99 31.20
N ASP A 475 -7.17 -9.56 30.52
CA ASP A 475 -6.99 -10.42 29.34
C ASP A 475 -6.75 -9.59 28.06
N TYR A 476 -7.54 -8.52 27.86
CA TYR A 476 -7.39 -7.60 26.71
C TYR A 476 -6.00 -6.95 26.66
N GLY A 477 -5.46 -6.54 27.82
CA GLY A 477 -4.15 -5.90 27.85
C GLY A 477 -3.00 -6.85 27.52
N TYR A 478 -3.20 -8.13 27.83
CA TYR A 478 -2.27 -9.19 27.51
C TYR A 478 -2.30 -9.50 26.01
N GLU A 479 -3.48 -9.54 25.39
CA GLU A 479 -3.63 -9.73 23.93
C GLU A 479 -2.90 -8.65 23.13
N LEU A 480 -3.11 -7.37 23.48
CA LEU A 480 -2.51 -6.25 22.78
C LEU A 480 -0.98 -6.31 22.87
N LEU A 481 -0.46 -6.65 24.05
CA LEU A 481 0.97 -6.84 24.30
C LEU A 481 1.54 -7.96 23.41
N VAL A 482 0.88 -9.12 23.41
CA VAL A 482 1.33 -10.27 22.65
C VAL A 482 1.25 -10.04 21.14
N SER A 483 0.26 -9.27 20.68
CA SER A 483 0.17 -8.86 19.26
C SER A 483 1.28 -7.91 18.81
N GLU A 484 1.95 -7.21 19.73
CA GLU A 484 3.15 -6.44 19.39
C GLU A 484 4.43 -7.27 19.52
N LEU A 485 4.47 -8.17 20.51
CA LEU A 485 5.59 -9.08 20.73
C LEU A 485 5.71 -10.11 19.60
N ASP A 486 4.60 -10.56 19.03
CA ASP A 486 4.63 -11.47 17.90
C ASP A 486 5.38 -10.84 16.72
N LYS A 487 5.37 -9.50 16.58
CA LYS A 487 6.05 -8.76 15.48
C LYS A 487 7.56 -8.66 15.69
N ARG A 488 8.09 -9.20 16.79
CA ARG A 488 9.51 -9.16 17.15
C ARG A 488 10.19 -10.51 16.91
N SER A 489 11.48 -10.58 17.20
CA SER A 489 12.28 -11.79 17.01
C SER A 489 11.84 -12.93 17.94
N LEU A 490 12.04 -14.16 17.46
CA LEU A 490 11.70 -15.39 18.20
C LEU A 490 12.31 -15.46 19.62
N PRO A 491 13.59 -15.07 19.86
CA PRO A 491 14.16 -15.06 21.21
C PRO A 491 13.42 -14.14 22.18
N PHE A 492 12.88 -13.02 21.68
CA PHE A 492 12.18 -12.05 22.50
C PHE A 492 10.78 -12.53 22.89
N ALA A 493 10.03 -13.04 21.91
CA ALA A 493 8.77 -13.73 22.16
C ALA A 493 8.99 -14.86 23.17
N ALA A 494 9.99 -15.71 22.95
CA ALA A 494 10.36 -16.81 23.84
C ALA A 494 10.60 -16.39 25.30
N HIS A 495 11.37 -15.31 25.52
CA HIS A 495 11.67 -14.81 26.86
C HIS A 495 10.41 -14.36 27.61
N PHE A 496 9.51 -13.65 26.94
CA PHE A 496 8.21 -13.27 27.51
C PHE A 496 7.34 -14.48 27.84
N LEU A 497 7.25 -15.46 26.92
CA LEU A 497 6.45 -16.67 27.06
C LEU A 497 6.83 -17.48 28.31
N ARG A 498 8.14 -17.60 28.61
CA ARG A 498 8.64 -18.27 29.82
C ARG A 498 8.18 -17.61 31.11
N LYS A 499 8.00 -16.29 31.11
CA LYS A 499 7.64 -15.50 32.31
C LYS A 499 6.14 -15.45 32.56
N SER A 500 5.30 -15.70 31.56
CA SER A 500 3.84 -15.60 31.68
C SER A 500 3.08 -16.76 31.01
N PRO A 501 3.40 -18.03 31.34
CA PRO A 501 2.80 -19.18 30.66
C PRO A 501 1.28 -19.23 30.84
N ARG A 502 0.75 -18.94 32.04
CA ARG A 502 -0.66 -19.18 32.41
C ARG A 502 -1.71 -18.49 31.51
N LYS A 503 -1.46 -17.25 31.08
CA LYS A 503 -2.44 -16.46 30.30
C LYS A 503 -2.41 -16.77 28.81
N LEU A 504 -1.25 -17.21 28.31
CA LEU A 504 -1.10 -17.61 26.91
C LEU A 504 -1.99 -18.81 26.54
N TRP A 505 -2.16 -19.74 27.49
CA TRP A 505 -2.98 -20.94 27.33
C TRP A 505 -4.48 -20.67 27.29
N LYS A 506 -4.92 -19.46 27.69
CA LYS A 506 -6.31 -19.05 27.58
C LYS A 506 -6.65 -18.47 26.21
N ASN A 507 -5.67 -18.34 25.30
CA ASN A 507 -5.87 -17.68 24.02
C ASN A 507 -5.24 -18.43 22.84
N LYS A 508 -6.06 -19.23 22.15
CA LYS A 508 -5.68 -19.98 20.95
C LYS A 508 -5.17 -19.12 19.79
N ASN A 509 -5.66 -17.88 19.65
CA ASN A 509 -5.31 -17.03 18.52
C ASN A 509 -3.86 -16.56 18.61
N ILE A 510 -3.38 -16.27 19.81
CA ILE A 510 -1.97 -15.95 20.09
C ILE A 510 -1.06 -17.10 19.65
N LEU A 511 -1.38 -18.33 20.08
CA LEU A 511 -0.61 -19.52 19.76
C LEU A 511 -0.62 -19.82 18.25
N LYS A 512 -1.75 -19.61 17.59
CA LYS A 512 -1.89 -19.71 16.14
C LYS A 512 -1.03 -18.67 15.40
N ASN A 513 -1.01 -17.42 15.86
CA ASN A 513 -0.21 -16.35 15.27
C ASN A 513 1.30 -16.63 15.42
N LEU A 514 1.72 -17.06 16.62
CA LEU A 514 3.10 -17.44 16.89
C LEU A 514 3.54 -18.63 16.01
N LYS A 515 2.72 -19.68 15.91
CA LYS A 515 2.99 -20.82 15.01
C LYS A 515 3.10 -20.38 13.55
N THR A 516 2.17 -19.53 13.10
CA THR A 516 2.14 -19.04 11.70
C THR A 516 3.40 -18.28 11.35
N ARG A 517 3.95 -17.49 12.28
CA ARG A 517 5.10 -16.62 12.04
C ARG A 517 6.45 -17.32 12.27
N HIS A 518 6.56 -18.13 13.30
CA HIS A 518 7.83 -18.71 13.75
C HIS A 518 7.92 -20.24 13.58
N GLY A 519 6.88 -20.88 13.05
CA GLY A 519 6.82 -22.34 12.91
C GLY A 519 6.66 -23.07 14.24
N GLU A 520 6.92 -24.37 14.25
CA GLU A 520 6.81 -25.20 15.46
C GLU A 520 7.98 -25.02 16.44
N GLU A 521 9.08 -24.39 16.01
CA GLU A 521 10.27 -24.10 16.84
C GLU A 521 9.95 -23.21 18.05
N VAL A 522 8.87 -22.43 17.99
CA VAL A 522 8.40 -21.64 19.14
C VAL A 522 8.09 -22.53 20.36
N LEU A 523 7.75 -23.80 20.14
CA LEU A 523 7.49 -24.78 21.20
C LEU A 523 8.73 -25.18 21.98
N GLU A 524 9.91 -25.15 21.37
CA GLU A 524 11.18 -25.49 22.03
C GLU A 524 11.54 -24.50 23.15
N GLN A 525 10.85 -23.36 23.17
CA GLN A 525 11.04 -22.29 24.14
C GLN A 525 10.25 -22.50 25.43
N PHE A 526 9.29 -23.43 25.42
CA PHE A 526 8.46 -23.80 26.56
C PHE A 526 9.03 -25.02 27.27
N ASP A 527 8.79 -25.13 28.59
CA ASP A 527 9.00 -26.39 29.30
C ASP A 527 7.93 -27.39 28.83
N MET A 528 8.33 -28.23 27.87
CA MET A 528 7.46 -29.24 27.26
C MET A 528 6.91 -30.25 28.27
N ASN A 529 7.57 -30.45 29.42
CA ASN A 529 7.09 -31.39 30.43
C ASN A 529 5.98 -30.78 31.28
N ASP A 530 6.16 -29.54 31.75
CA ASP A 530 5.10 -28.78 32.44
C ASP A 530 3.88 -28.58 31.53
N LEU A 531 4.12 -28.31 30.24
CA LEU A 531 3.07 -28.15 29.24
C LEU A 531 2.30 -29.45 28.97
N LYS A 532 3.00 -30.57 28.78
CA LYS A 532 2.37 -31.89 28.61
C LYS A 532 1.56 -32.29 29.84
N LEU A 533 2.09 -32.07 31.05
CA LEU A 533 1.40 -32.38 32.30
C LEU A 533 0.14 -31.54 32.48
N LYS A 534 0.18 -30.24 32.14
CA LYS A 534 -0.99 -29.36 32.22
C LYS A 534 -2.05 -29.68 31.19
N ILE A 535 -1.66 -29.99 29.95
CA ILE A 535 -2.61 -30.44 28.92
C ILE A 535 -3.21 -31.78 29.32
N ALA A 536 -2.42 -32.73 29.83
CA ALA A 536 -2.92 -34.02 30.31
C ALA A 536 -3.89 -33.87 31.51
N ASP A 537 -3.55 -33.05 32.50
CA ASP A 537 -4.41 -32.72 33.65
C ASP A 537 -5.71 -32.04 33.20
N PHE A 538 -5.61 -31.10 32.25
CA PHE A 538 -6.76 -30.39 31.68
C PHE A 538 -7.69 -31.31 30.88
N VAL A 539 -7.13 -32.13 30.00
CA VAL A 539 -7.83 -33.17 29.22
C VAL A 539 -8.53 -34.15 30.15
N SER A 540 -7.86 -34.58 31.24
CA SER A 540 -8.47 -35.45 32.25
C SER A 540 -9.63 -34.79 32.98
N LYS A 541 -9.49 -33.51 33.39
CA LYS A 541 -10.57 -32.73 34.02
C LYS A 541 -11.76 -32.47 33.08
N CYS A 542 -11.53 -32.42 31.76
CA CYS A 542 -12.60 -32.31 30.78
C CYS A 542 -13.50 -33.55 30.73
N LEU A 543 -12.99 -34.73 31.10
CA LEU A 543 -13.80 -35.96 31.24
C LEU A 543 -14.67 -35.92 32.51
N GLU A 544 -14.25 -35.20 33.54
CA GLU A 544 -14.83 -35.30 34.89
C GLU A 544 -15.83 -34.17 35.24
N SER A 545 -15.75 -33.00 34.61
CA SER A 545 -16.54 -31.82 35.03
C SER A 545 -17.64 -31.42 34.04
N SER A 546 -18.62 -30.66 34.51
CA SER A 546 -19.73 -30.07 33.73
C SER A 546 -19.63 -28.54 33.62
N GLU A 547 -18.44 -27.94 33.67
CA GLU A 547 -18.24 -26.48 33.49
C GLU A 547 -17.61 -26.19 32.12
N TRP A 548 -18.18 -25.27 31.31
CA TRP A 548 -18.10 -25.32 29.84
C TRP A 548 -17.17 -24.27 29.22
N GLU A 549 -16.88 -23.15 29.89
CA GLU A 549 -16.20 -22.00 29.27
C GLU A 549 -14.65 -22.03 29.35
N GLU A 550 -14.04 -22.81 30.26
CA GLU A 550 -12.57 -22.97 30.28
C GLU A 550 -12.06 -24.12 29.41
N LYS A 551 -12.95 -24.95 28.84
CA LYS A 551 -12.63 -26.24 28.17
C LYS A 551 -12.19 -26.14 26.71
N ASP A 552 -12.55 -25.06 26.02
CA ASP A 552 -12.38 -24.91 24.57
C ASP A 552 -10.90 -24.86 24.15
N THR A 553 -10.04 -24.30 24.99
CA THR A 553 -8.68 -23.95 24.55
C THR A 553 -7.74 -25.15 24.42
N GLY A 554 -7.90 -26.22 25.21
CA GLY A 554 -6.94 -27.33 25.24
C GLY A 554 -6.97 -28.25 24.01
N LEU A 555 -8.16 -28.65 23.55
CA LEU A 555 -8.31 -29.45 22.33
C LEU A 555 -8.00 -28.61 21.08
N GLU A 556 -8.36 -27.33 21.08
CA GLU A 556 -7.98 -26.40 20.02
C GLU A 556 -6.47 -26.18 19.97
N ILE A 557 -5.78 -26.08 21.12
CA ILE A 557 -4.31 -26.06 21.19
C ILE A 557 -3.72 -27.35 20.63
N GLY A 558 -4.29 -28.53 20.95
CA GLY A 558 -3.88 -29.81 20.37
C GLY A 558 -4.03 -29.85 18.85
N SER A 559 -5.09 -29.25 18.30
CA SER A 559 -5.26 -29.11 16.85
C SER A 559 -4.27 -28.13 16.20
N ILE A 560 -3.85 -27.09 16.93
CA ILE A 560 -2.84 -26.14 16.48
C ILE A 560 -1.45 -26.80 16.50
N PHE A 561 -1.14 -27.63 17.48
CA PHE A 561 0.17 -28.26 17.66
C PHE A 561 0.04 -29.78 17.79
N SER A 562 0.39 -30.47 16.71
CA SER A 562 0.25 -31.91 16.57
C SER A 562 0.92 -32.73 17.68
N CYS A 563 1.98 -32.20 18.30
CA CYS A 563 2.68 -32.82 19.42
C CYS A 563 1.87 -32.90 20.73
N PHE A 564 0.72 -32.21 20.81
CA PHE A 564 -0.19 -32.24 21.96
C PHE A 564 -1.55 -32.89 21.62
N LEU A 565 -1.69 -33.50 20.44
CA LEU A 565 -2.89 -34.26 20.10
C LEU A 565 -3.09 -35.40 21.12
N PRO A 566 -4.28 -35.50 21.75
CA PRO A 566 -4.60 -36.66 22.57
C PRO A 566 -4.55 -37.96 21.75
N SER A 567 -4.40 -39.10 22.43
CA SER A 567 -4.43 -40.40 21.76
C SER A 567 -5.79 -40.63 21.07
N ARG A 568 -5.80 -41.49 20.05
CA ARG A 568 -7.04 -41.86 19.35
C ARG A 568 -8.06 -42.42 20.34
N GLU A 569 -7.60 -43.23 21.29
CA GLU A 569 -8.42 -43.86 22.32
C GLU A 569 -9.06 -42.81 23.24
N THR A 570 -8.28 -41.84 23.71
CA THR A 570 -8.78 -40.73 24.54
C THR A 570 -9.79 -39.86 23.77
N LEU A 571 -9.55 -39.60 22.49
CA LEU A 571 -10.52 -38.88 21.65
C LEU A 571 -11.81 -39.66 21.49
N LEU A 572 -11.77 -40.98 21.39
CA LEU A 572 -12.96 -41.81 21.32
C LEU A 572 -13.75 -41.83 22.63
N GLU A 573 -13.08 -41.79 23.79
CA GLU A 573 -13.74 -41.60 25.09
C GLU A 573 -14.45 -40.24 25.15
N PHE A 574 -13.82 -39.17 24.64
CA PHE A 574 -14.48 -37.86 24.54
C PHE A 574 -15.71 -37.85 23.65
N VAL A 575 -15.69 -38.62 22.57
CA VAL A 575 -16.82 -38.76 21.65
C VAL A 575 -17.98 -39.46 22.36
N LYS A 576 -17.71 -40.53 23.13
CA LYS A 576 -18.76 -41.37 23.72
C LYS A 576 -19.32 -40.87 25.06
N ASP A 577 -18.45 -40.50 25.99
CA ASP A 577 -18.82 -40.37 27.40
C ASP A 577 -18.82 -38.91 27.90
N ASN A 578 -18.56 -37.93 27.03
CA ASN A 578 -18.48 -36.52 27.44
C ASN A 578 -19.83 -35.81 27.44
N GLN A 579 -20.14 -35.09 28.52
CA GLN A 579 -21.39 -34.31 28.65
C GLN A 579 -21.38 -33.01 27.83
N SER A 580 -20.24 -32.57 27.31
CA SER A 580 -20.12 -31.35 26.50
C SER A 580 -20.19 -31.67 25.01
N PRO A 581 -21.21 -31.16 24.31
CA PRO A 581 -21.39 -31.37 22.87
C PRO A 581 -20.29 -30.75 22.02
N TYR A 582 -19.72 -29.65 22.51
CA TYR A 582 -18.60 -28.96 21.86
C TYR A 582 -17.29 -29.75 21.96
N VAL A 583 -17.05 -30.40 23.10
CA VAL A 583 -15.92 -31.33 23.28
C VAL A 583 -16.08 -32.53 22.36
N GLN A 584 -17.28 -33.11 22.29
CA GLN A 584 -17.60 -34.20 21.35
C GLN A 584 -17.35 -33.77 19.90
N GLN A 585 -17.83 -32.59 19.50
CA GLN A 585 -17.61 -32.03 18.15
C GLN A 585 -16.12 -31.84 17.84
N THR A 586 -15.37 -31.23 18.76
CA THR A 586 -13.94 -30.96 18.57
C THR A 586 -13.14 -32.26 18.51
N ALA A 587 -13.49 -33.26 19.33
CA ALA A 587 -12.88 -34.58 19.28
C ALA A 587 -13.16 -35.30 17.96
N MET A 588 -14.41 -35.28 17.47
CA MET A 588 -14.78 -35.85 16.15
C MET A 588 -14.03 -35.18 15.00
N LYS A 589 -13.98 -33.84 15.00
CA LYS A 589 -13.20 -33.08 14.02
C LYS A 589 -11.72 -33.46 14.06
N THR A 590 -11.14 -33.56 15.25
CA THR A 590 -9.74 -33.93 15.43
C THR A 590 -9.47 -35.36 14.93
N LEU A 591 -10.37 -36.31 15.20
CA LEU A 591 -10.30 -37.68 14.68
C LEU A 591 -10.36 -37.73 13.15
N ARG A 592 -11.24 -36.93 12.54
CA ARG A 592 -11.30 -36.82 11.07
C ARG A 592 -10.01 -36.22 10.51
N ASP A 593 -9.62 -35.06 11.02
CA ASP A 593 -8.54 -34.25 10.44
C ASP A 593 -7.16 -34.89 10.65
N HIS A 594 -6.96 -35.69 11.72
CA HIS A 594 -5.65 -36.24 12.10
C HIS A 594 -5.57 -37.78 12.17
N PHE A 595 -6.69 -38.50 12.30
CA PHE A 595 -6.70 -39.96 12.52
C PHE A 595 -7.46 -40.74 11.44
N GLY A 596 -7.81 -40.10 10.32
CA GLY A 596 -8.41 -40.77 9.17
C GLY A 596 -9.91 -41.07 9.32
N GLY A 597 -10.60 -40.42 10.25
CA GLY A 597 -12.06 -40.49 10.39
C GLY A 597 -12.55 -40.89 11.78
N VAL A 598 -13.82 -40.57 12.05
CA VAL A 598 -14.55 -41.03 13.24
C VAL A 598 -15.03 -42.47 12.98
N PRO A 599 -14.81 -43.42 13.91
CA PRO A 599 -15.36 -44.77 13.77
C PRO A 599 -16.88 -44.74 13.62
N ILE A 600 -17.40 -45.54 12.68
CA ILE A 600 -18.82 -45.60 12.31
C ILE A 600 -19.69 -45.76 13.56
N GLU A 601 -19.35 -46.72 14.42
CA GLU A 601 -20.14 -47.03 15.62
C GLU A 601 -20.19 -45.87 16.61
N ALA A 602 -19.13 -45.08 16.73
CA ALA A 602 -19.13 -43.90 17.60
C ALA A 602 -19.94 -42.75 17.00
N ALA A 603 -19.89 -42.56 15.67
CA ALA A 603 -20.71 -41.57 15.00
C ALA A 603 -22.21 -41.94 15.02
N LYS A 604 -22.55 -43.22 14.85
CA LYS A 604 -23.93 -43.74 15.01
C LYS A 604 -24.44 -43.53 16.43
N GLU A 605 -23.65 -43.89 17.43
CA GLU A 605 -23.99 -43.72 18.84
C GLU A 605 -24.31 -42.26 19.15
N ILE A 606 -23.49 -41.30 18.70
CA ILE A 606 -23.77 -39.86 18.88
C ILE A 606 -25.05 -39.44 18.15
N LEU A 607 -25.24 -39.86 16.90
CA LEU A 607 -26.45 -39.50 16.14
C LEU A 607 -27.72 -39.95 16.83
N LEU A 608 -27.70 -41.12 17.45
CA LEU A 608 -28.87 -41.74 18.08
C LEU A 608 -29.10 -41.26 19.52
N THR A 609 -28.04 -40.90 20.25
CA THR A 609 -28.13 -40.66 21.71
C THR A 609 -27.89 -39.21 22.12
N SER A 610 -27.19 -38.40 21.34
CA SER A 610 -26.92 -37.01 21.68
C SER A 610 -28.16 -36.14 21.46
N SER A 611 -28.44 -35.23 22.39
CA SER A 611 -29.51 -34.22 22.24
C SER A 611 -29.06 -32.98 21.47
N GLU A 612 -27.80 -32.91 21.05
CA GLU A 612 -27.15 -31.64 20.70
C GLU A 612 -26.90 -31.52 19.19
N PRO A 613 -27.55 -30.54 18.53
CA PRO A 613 -27.56 -30.42 17.06
C PRO A 613 -26.19 -30.48 16.39
N THR A 614 -25.19 -29.80 16.95
CA THR A 614 -23.85 -29.65 16.35
C THR A 614 -23.03 -30.93 16.40
N ALA A 615 -23.13 -31.69 17.49
CA ALA A 615 -22.46 -33.00 17.60
C ALA A 615 -23.06 -33.99 16.59
N ARG A 616 -24.39 -34.00 16.48
CA ARG A 616 -25.11 -34.85 15.52
C ARG A 616 -24.81 -34.44 14.08
N GLU A 617 -24.69 -33.14 13.81
CA GLU A 617 -24.27 -32.64 12.51
C GLU A 617 -22.91 -33.20 12.07
N GLU A 618 -21.94 -33.15 12.97
CA GLU A 618 -20.57 -33.60 12.69
C GLU A 618 -20.47 -35.12 12.55
N ALA A 619 -21.26 -35.85 13.34
CA ALA A 619 -21.43 -37.29 13.19
C ALA A 619 -22.07 -37.64 11.84
N MET A 620 -23.08 -36.89 11.39
CA MET A 620 -23.71 -37.10 10.08
C MET A 620 -22.74 -36.84 8.93
N LYS A 621 -21.89 -35.81 9.01
CA LYS A 621 -20.82 -35.59 8.01
C LYS A 621 -19.83 -36.76 7.97
N SER A 622 -19.45 -37.28 9.13
CA SER A 622 -18.51 -38.39 9.23
C SER A 622 -19.08 -39.68 8.64
N LEU A 623 -20.36 -39.96 8.89
CA LEU A 623 -21.05 -41.09 8.28
C LEU A 623 -21.31 -40.89 6.79
N ALA A 624 -21.66 -39.67 6.39
CA ALA A 624 -21.81 -39.31 4.99
C ALA A 624 -20.56 -39.72 4.22
N GLU A 625 -19.35 -39.44 4.69
CA GLU A 625 -18.10 -39.76 3.99
C GLU A 625 -17.67 -41.24 4.05
N CYS A 626 -18.44 -42.12 4.70
CA CYS A 626 -18.05 -43.50 4.92
C CYS A 626 -18.59 -44.47 3.85
N ASP A 627 -17.69 -45.08 3.07
CA ASP A 627 -18.04 -46.07 2.04
C ASP A 627 -18.43 -47.46 2.61
N ALA A 628 -18.12 -47.71 3.88
CA ALA A 628 -18.29 -49.00 4.55
C ALA A 628 -19.67 -49.19 5.20
N LEU A 629 -20.58 -48.22 5.12
CA LEU A 629 -21.93 -48.33 5.67
C LEU A 629 -22.75 -49.41 4.96
N GLU A 630 -23.43 -50.27 5.73
CA GLU A 630 -24.39 -51.25 5.25
C GLU A 630 -25.78 -50.62 5.04
N GLU A 631 -26.63 -51.23 4.21
CA GLU A 631 -27.94 -50.65 3.84
C GLU A 631 -28.86 -50.45 5.06
N ASP A 632 -28.88 -51.42 5.98
CA ASP A 632 -29.72 -51.39 7.18
C ASP A 632 -29.32 -50.23 8.12
N ASP A 633 -28.02 -50.01 8.29
CA ASP A 633 -27.48 -48.90 9.08
C ASP A 633 -27.92 -47.55 8.52
N VAL A 634 -27.86 -47.40 7.19
CA VAL A 634 -28.25 -46.17 6.49
C VAL A 634 -29.74 -45.92 6.68
N ILE A 635 -30.58 -46.95 6.56
CA ILE A 635 -32.03 -46.82 6.74
C ILE A 635 -32.35 -46.38 8.18
N GLU A 636 -31.71 -47.00 9.18
CA GLU A 636 -31.89 -46.63 10.58
C GLU A 636 -31.52 -45.16 10.85
N ILE A 637 -30.33 -44.74 10.41
CA ILE A 637 -29.84 -43.36 10.57
C ILE A 637 -30.77 -42.37 9.88
N LEU A 638 -31.11 -42.61 8.61
CA LEU A 638 -31.95 -41.70 7.84
C LEU A 638 -33.38 -41.64 8.39
N SER A 639 -33.94 -42.77 8.84
CA SER A 639 -35.27 -42.81 9.44
C SER A 639 -35.33 -41.95 10.69
N THR A 640 -34.28 -41.95 11.51
CA THR A 640 -34.20 -41.12 12.70
C THR A 640 -34.01 -39.65 12.34
N CYS A 641 -33.06 -39.32 11.46
CA CYS A 641 -32.76 -37.94 11.08
C CYS A 641 -33.90 -37.24 10.32
N LEU A 642 -34.70 -37.97 9.54
CA LEU A 642 -35.80 -37.41 8.76
C LEU A 642 -37.05 -37.12 9.60
N GLU A 643 -37.17 -37.71 10.79
CA GLU A 643 -38.28 -37.45 11.72
C GLU A 643 -38.02 -36.27 12.68
N GLU A 644 -36.84 -35.65 12.63
CA GLU A 644 -36.45 -34.64 13.60
C GLU A 644 -36.97 -33.24 13.30
N ASP A 645 -37.21 -32.43 14.33
CA ASP A 645 -37.56 -31.01 14.14
C ASP A 645 -36.36 -30.14 13.68
N ASN A 646 -35.15 -30.70 13.61
CA ASN A 646 -33.97 -29.97 13.15
C ASN A 646 -33.87 -29.96 11.61
N HIS A 647 -34.21 -28.82 11.02
CA HIS A 647 -34.18 -28.60 9.58
C HIS A 647 -32.83 -28.94 8.90
N PHE A 648 -31.71 -28.62 9.56
CA PHE A 648 -30.39 -28.86 8.98
C PHE A 648 -30.07 -30.37 8.90
N LEU A 649 -30.39 -31.11 9.97
CA LEU A 649 -30.18 -32.57 10.01
C LEU A 649 -31.06 -33.27 8.97
N LYS A 650 -32.31 -32.85 8.82
CA LYS A 650 -33.21 -33.32 7.74
C LYS A 650 -32.61 -33.10 6.36
N PHE A 651 -32.12 -31.90 6.06
CA PHE A 651 -31.52 -31.59 4.78
C PHE A 651 -30.26 -32.42 4.51
N LYS A 652 -29.39 -32.56 5.51
CA LYS A 652 -28.18 -33.39 5.39
C LYS A 652 -28.51 -34.87 5.23
N ALA A 653 -29.54 -35.37 5.89
CA ALA A 653 -30.03 -36.74 5.68
C ALA A 653 -30.46 -36.97 4.23
N VAL A 654 -31.18 -36.02 3.64
CA VAL A 654 -31.59 -36.10 2.23
C VAL A 654 -30.40 -36.02 1.27
N GLU A 655 -29.40 -35.18 1.54
CA GLU A 655 -28.16 -35.08 0.74
C GLU A 655 -27.37 -36.40 0.77
N VAL A 656 -27.26 -37.04 1.94
CA VAL A 656 -26.63 -38.35 2.08
C VAL A 656 -27.42 -39.42 1.32
N ALA A 657 -28.74 -39.42 1.44
CA ALA A 657 -29.62 -40.36 0.73
C ALA A 657 -29.48 -40.23 -0.79
N GLU A 658 -29.45 -39.00 -1.32
CA GLU A 658 -29.22 -38.71 -2.74
C GLU A 658 -27.89 -39.27 -3.22
N ARG A 659 -26.81 -39.00 -2.48
CA ARG A 659 -25.47 -39.46 -2.84
C ARG A 659 -25.37 -40.99 -2.86
N LEU A 660 -26.01 -41.65 -1.89
CA LEU A 660 -26.06 -43.11 -1.79
C LEU A 660 -26.88 -43.75 -2.91
N LEU A 661 -28.03 -43.16 -3.28
CA LEU A 661 -28.85 -43.58 -4.42
C LEU A 661 -28.20 -43.28 -5.77
N ASN A 662 -27.31 -42.29 -5.85
CA ASN A 662 -26.48 -42.06 -7.04
C ASN A 662 -25.23 -42.97 -7.10
N GLY A 663 -24.92 -43.68 -6.01
CA GLY A 663 -23.74 -44.52 -5.85
C GLY A 663 -24.05 -45.95 -5.43
N LYS A 664 -23.57 -46.34 -4.24
CA LYS A 664 -23.54 -47.72 -3.72
C LYS A 664 -24.93 -48.39 -3.69
N PHE A 665 -25.99 -47.62 -3.41
CA PHE A 665 -27.35 -48.14 -3.19
C PHE A 665 -28.34 -47.73 -4.28
N ARG A 666 -27.89 -47.56 -5.52
CA ARG A 666 -28.72 -47.08 -6.65
C ARG A 666 -30.02 -47.85 -6.89
N ASN A 667 -30.04 -49.13 -6.56
CA ASN A 667 -31.20 -50.00 -6.73
C ASN A 667 -31.88 -50.36 -5.39
N SER A 668 -31.56 -49.67 -4.29
CA SER A 668 -32.22 -49.90 -3.01
C SER A 668 -33.68 -49.45 -3.08
N GLU A 669 -34.59 -50.41 -3.00
CA GLU A 669 -36.02 -50.13 -2.92
C GLU A 669 -36.42 -49.67 -1.52
N HIS A 670 -35.70 -50.08 -0.48
CA HIS A 670 -35.94 -49.64 0.90
C HIS A 670 -35.62 -48.16 1.10
N LEU A 671 -34.48 -47.67 0.59
CA LEU A 671 -34.13 -46.25 0.67
C LEU A 671 -35.10 -45.39 -0.14
N LYS A 672 -35.51 -45.86 -1.33
CA LYS A 672 -36.53 -45.17 -2.13
C LYS A 672 -37.88 -45.14 -1.40
N ALA A 673 -38.28 -46.22 -0.74
CA ALA A 673 -39.51 -46.29 0.03
C ALA A 673 -39.49 -45.31 1.23
N LEU A 674 -38.38 -45.27 1.97
CA LEU A 674 -38.19 -44.32 3.08
C LEU A 674 -38.30 -42.87 2.61
N LEU A 675 -37.66 -42.53 1.48
CA LEU A 675 -37.77 -41.20 0.89
C LEU A 675 -39.20 -40.92 0.38
N LEU A 676 -39.89 -41.91 -0.18
CA LEU A 676 -41.25 -41.73 -0.68
C LEU A 676 -42.21 -41.24 0.41
N GLU A 677 -42.07 -41.73 1.64
CA GLU A 677 -42.85 -41.29 2.81
C GLU A 677 -42.63 -39.80 3.15
N LYS A 678 -41.46 -39.24 2.78
CA LYS A 678 -41.10 -37.84 3.03
C LYS A 678 -41.37 -36.91 1.86
N THR A 679 -42.03 -37.39 0.79
CA THR A 679 -42.38 -36.55 -0.36
C THR A 679 -43.29 -35.38 0.01
N ASN A 680 -44.18 -35.54 1.00
CA ASN A 680 -45.08 -34.49 1.46
C ASN A 680 -44.54 -33.69 2.66
N ASP A 681 -43.29 -33.93 3.07
CA ASP A 681 -42.66 -33.17 4.13
C ASP A 681 -42.52 -31.69 3.71
N ALA A 682 -42.90 -30.78 4.61
CA ALA A 682 -42.95 -29.34 4.33
C ALA A 682 -41.56 -28.73 4.07
N GLU A 683 -40.51 -29.34 4.61
CA GLU A 683 -39.16 -28.82 4.56
C GLU A 683 -38.34 -29.47 3.44
N VAL A 684 -38.35 -30.81 3.38
CA VAL A 684 -37.48 -31.56 2.45
C VAL A 684 -38.21 -32.20 1.28
N GLY A 685 -39.54 -32.20 1.26
CA GLY A 685 -40.35 -32.93 0.28
C GLY A 685 -40.09 -32.55 -1.18
N ASN A 686 -39.71 -31.30 -1.45
CA ASN A 686 -39.31 -30.86 -2.79
C ASN A 686 -38.01 -31.52 -3.26
N VAL A 687 -37.00 -31.59 -2.39
CA VAL A 687 -35.70 -32.21 -2.69
C VAL A 687 -35.88 -33.71 -2.89
N VAL A 688 -36.65 -34.34 -2.00
CA VAL A 688 -37.01 -35.76 -2.04
C VAL A 688 -37.71 -36.14 -3.36
N ARG A 689 -38.71 -35.35 -3.80
CA ARG A 689 -39.37 -35.58 -5.11
C ARG A 689 -38.40 -35.47 -6.28
N GLY A 690 -37.43 -34.56 -6.20
CA GLY A 690 -36.37 -34.42 -7.19
C GLY A 690 -35.49 -35.65 -7.28
N ILE A 691 -35.03 -36.17 -6.14
CA ILE A 691 -34.21 -37.40 -6.04
C ILE A 691 -34.94 -38.61 -6.62
N LEU A 692 -36.25 -38.73 -6.34
CA LEU A 692 -37.09 -39.83 -6.82
C LEU A 692 -37.54 -39.67 -8.28
N GLY A 693 -37.18 -38.56 -8.95
CA GLY A 693 -37.55 -38.32 -10.35
C GLY A 693 -39.05 -38.13 -10.57
N MET A 694 -39.79 -37.69 -9.55
CA MET A 694 -41.24 -37.48 -9.63
C MET A 694 -41.53 -36.17 -10.36
N SER A 695 -42.25 -36.23 -11.48
CA SER A 695 -42.70 -35.05 -12.21
C SER A 695 -43.63 -34.20 -11.34
N SER A 696 -43.31 -32.91 -11.20
CA SER A 696 -44.04 -31.92 -10.42
C SER A 696 -45.50 -31.79 -10.87
N LEU A 697 -46.41 -32.53 -10.24
CA LEU A 697 -47.85 -32.35 -10.39
C LEU A 697 -48.48 -32.18 -9.01
N GLU A 698 -49.20 -31.08 -8.89
CA GLU A 698 -49.96 -30.58 -7.74
C GLU A 698 -49.13 -30.06 -6.56
N VAL A 699 -48.42 -28.96 -6.81
CA VAL A 699 -48.19 -27.96 -5.76
C VAL A 699 -49.56 -27.40 -5.40
N VAL A 700 -50.16 -27.91 -4.32
CA VAL A 700 -51.17 -27.18 -3.55
C VAL A 700 -50.59 -25.78 -3.35
N GLN A 701 -51.30 -24.75 -3.82
CA GLN A 701 -50.87 -23.36 -3.74
C GLN A 701 -50.58 -23.00 -2.27
N MET A 702 -49.32 -23.14 -1.85
CA MET A 702 -48.81 -22.42 -0.70
C MET A 702 -48.65 -20.97 -1.14
N GLU A 703 -49.20 -20.06 -0.34
CA GLU A 703 -49.04 -18.62 -0.57
C GLU A 703 -47.56 -18.33 -0.83
N THR A 704 -47.29 -17.68 -1.96
CA THR A 704 -45.92 -17.41 -2.40
C THR A 704 -45.13 -16.71 -1.30
N PRO A 705 -43.81 -16.92 -1.17
CA PRO A 705 -42.97 -16.19 -0.22
C PRO A 705 -43.17 -14.66 -0.33
N LEU A 706 -43.46 -14.18 -1.55
CA LEU A 706 -43.82 -12.79 -1.81
C LEU A 706 -45.13 -12.38 -1.13
N GLN A 707 -46.16 -13.23 -1.10
CA GLN A 707 -47.42 -12.97 -0.39
C GLN A 707 -47.24 -12.97 1.13
N ILE A 708 -46.46 -13.90 1.69
CA ILE A 708 -46.12 -13.92 3.12
C ILE A 708 -45.32 -12.67 3.49
N ILE A 709 -44.31 -12.31 2.70
CA ILE A 709 -43.53 -11.08 2.88
C ILE A 709 -44.42 -9.85 2.74
N THR A 710 -45.35 -9.82 1.78
CA THR A 710 -46.29 -8.70 1.60
C THR A 710 -47.24 -8.58 2.79
N GLN A 711 -47.79 -9.69 3.30
CA GLN A 711 -48.64 -9.68 4.49
C GLN A 711 -47.85 -9.30 5.77
N MET A 712 -46.60 -9.74 5.90
CA MET A 712 -45.71 -9.31 7.00
C MET A 712 -45.39 -7.81 6.90
N VAL A 713 -45.11 -7.30 5.70
CA VAL A 713 -44.85 -5.86 5.47
C VAL A 713 -46.11 -5.02 5.68
N ASP A 714 -47.28 -5.49 5.25
CA ASP A 714 -48.56 -4.78 5.42
C ASP A 714 -49.04 -4.82 6.89
N SER A 715 -48.72 -5.87 7.64
CA SER A 715 -49.01 -5.95 9.07
C SER A 715 -48.04 -5.10 9.93
N LEU A 716 -46.87 -4.75 9.40
CA LEU A 716 -45.93 -3.81 9.99
C LEU A 716 -46.36 -2.34 9.82
N THR A 717 -47.65 -2.03 10.03
CA THR A 717 -48.15 -0.65 10.08
C THR A 717 -47.52 0.14 11.23
N LEU A 718 -46.28 0.60 11.00
CA LEU A 718 -45.53 1.49 11.87
C LEU A 718 -46.12 2.89 11.74
N ARG A 719 -46.99 3.26 12.68
CA ARG A 719 -47.23 4.66 13.00
C ARG A 719 -45.94 5.24 13.59
N ARG A 720 -45.21 6.05 12.80
CA ARG A 720 -43.96 6.75 13.20
C ARG A 720 -44.20 7.82 14.29
N PRO A 721 -43.16 8.15 15.09
CA PRO A 721 -42.20 9.23 14.75
C PRO A 721 -40.81 8.73 14.33
N ALA A 722 -39.96 9.65 13.87
CA ALA A 722 -39.02 9.45 12.76
C ALA A 722 -37.56 9.04 13.08
N ASP A 723 -37.19 8.67 14.32
CA ASP A 723 -35.77 8.64 14.69
C ASP A 723 -35.12 7.24 14.81
N ASP A 724 -35.87 6.14 14.86
CA ASP A 724 -35.30 4.81 15.21
C ASP A 724 -35.22 3.80 14.04
N THR A 725 -35.11 4.26 12.78
CA THR A 725 -35.01 3.35 11.62
C THR A 725 -33.59 3.28 11.04
N MET A 726 -32.58 2.94 11.86
CA MET A 726 -31.24 2.60 11.35
C MET A 726 -30.70 1.24 11.82
N ASP A 727 -31.31 0.60 12.81
CA ASP A 727 -30.74 -0.62 13.42
C ASP A 727 -31.37 -1.95 12.96
N CYS A 728 -32.29 -1.94 11.98
CA CYS A 728 -33.01 -3.17 11.56
C CYS A 728 -32.96 -3.48 10.05
N TYR A 729 -31.89 -3.09 9.35
CA TYR A 729 -31.53 -3.65 8.03
C TYR A 729 -30.08 -4.10 8.06
#